data_AF-A0A0Q4H2Y3-F1
#
_entry.id   AF-A0A0Q4H2Y3-F1
#
_cell.length_a   1.000
_cell.length_b   1.000
_cell.length_c   1.000
_cell.angle_alpha   90.00
_cell.angle_beta   90.00
_cell.angle_gamma   90.00
#
_symmetry.space_group_name_H-M   'P 1'
#
loop_
_entity.id
_entity.type
_entity.pdbx_description
1 polymer ?
#
loop_
_entity_poly.entity_id
_entity_poly.type
_entity_poly.pdbx_seq_one_letter_code
_entity_poly.pdbx_strand_id
1 'polypeptide(L)'
;MNDFSLAYAGALATPTKQQPAFVTYSIETKASIASATGVIKEQSRAFLDSFQALSAEEVSRAKAAFGQWDAASGITFLEVPAGLGDLKLGKFDLTLGGPDPSGRNAAAYVYDDAVYISTSASATTQILLHEIGHFIGLKHPFSGEFTLDPSLDNWSQTVMSYTSGGYSGDVLGVLDKAAISNLYGDAARDGSQVASWSWDATTSTLTQQGFSTATVMRGVGGNNNISGGAGADSITIIAGNGRNVIDAGAGNDAIVTMGAGGFADIRAGDGNDYMVISGDSGFKVDGGTGFDILNFRVGEAGKGYFSLVAALTAGSAIANVEQVRIEGLSFSDHLIGGASADSMDGNGGDDRLEGRAGDDILYGREGNDLLVGGSGNDLIVGGAGIDTAKFEGFYKQFSVVLGSGGRAIVTGPEGRDSVSEVEMFQFADGTLTFDPDAAFARVLRAYDTVLGRVPDPVGLDYYVDRMEDFGTSLTDVANDLSSSREFQAATGGLTNSAFVDFIYNNALHRAADTGGKAYYTQALDNGMTRGAFVVDLSESTEHRGLTAAQVANGFFNTDDTFQSIALLYDGFANRLPDASGLAYYAERVKSGSMTLAQVTNDFATSVEFKNGIAGKDNGQIVDLIYQNTLDRAPDTVGRAFYQSQLDRGATAAGVLQDIALSAEHYILFSAHITQGIETFGWA
;
A
#
# COMPACT_ATOMS: atom_id res chain seq x y z
N MET A 1 18.32 -19.08 -11.85
CA MET A 1 18.81 -18.43 -13.09
C MET A 1 18.60 -16.91 -13.07
N ASN A 2 18.39 -16.35 -11.88
CA ASN A 2 18.15 -14.95 -11.53
C ASN A 2 19.14 -14.79 -10.36
N ASP A 3 20.18 -13.96 -10.38
CA ASP A 3 20.04 -12.55 -10.04
C ASP A 3 21.28 -11.72 -10.47
N PHE A 4 21.46 -11.57 -11.78
CA PHE A 4 22.37 -10.56 -12.37
C PHE A 4 21.63 -9.68 -13.39
N SER A 5 20.29 -9.73 -13.39
CA SER A 5 19.41 -8.96 -14.29
C SER A 5 18.57 -7.90 -13.59
N LEU A 6 18.79 -7.60 -12.31
CA LEU A 6 18.23 -6.39 -11.68
C LEU A 6 19.04 -5.13 -12.03
N ALA A 7 19.28 -4.96 -13.33
CA ALA A 7 19.48 -3.68 -13.97
C ALA A 7 18.14 -3.28 -14.60
N TYR A 8 17.21 -2.77 -13.79
CA TYR A 8 16.01 -2.10 -14.30
C TYR A 8 15.68 -0.91 -13.42
N ALA A 9 16.27 0.24 -13.77
CA ALA A 9 15.53 1.45 -14.14
C ALA A 9 16.53 2.63 -14.21
N GLY A 10 16.86 3.08 -15.43
CA GLY A 10 17.24 4.48 -15.62
C GLY A 10 18.71 4.87 -15.71
N ALA A 11 19.65 3.99 -16.05
CA ALA A 11 20.97 4.43 -16.53
C ALA A 11 21.61 3.41 -17.49
N LEU A 12 21.48 3.70 -18.78
CA LEU A 12 22.46 3.44 -19.85
C LEU A 12 23.37 2.19 -19.76
N ALA A 13 23.10 1.27 -20.71
CA ALA A 13 24.06 0.47 -21.50
C ALA A 13 23.95 -1.07 -21.36
N THR A 14 23.75 -1.69 -22.52
CA THR A 14 24.16 -3.05 -22.89
C THR A 14 25.45 -3.49 -22.18
N PRO A 15 25.53 -4.74 -21.66
CA PRO A 15 26.71 -5.22 -20.94
C PRO A 15 27.88 -5.33 -21.91
N THR A 16 28.68 -4.27 -21.98
CA THR A 16 29.91 -4.18 -22.79
C THR A 16 31.08 -3.61 -21.98
N LYS A 17 31.00 -3.58 -20.64
CA LYS A 17 32.09 -3.06 -19.81
C LYS A 17 32.45 -4.01 -18.68
N GLN A 18 33.73 -4.37 -18.65
CA GLN A 18 34.44 -5.05 -17.59
C GLN A 18 34.09 -4.44 -16.23
N GLN A 19 33.47 -5.24 -15.37
CA GLN A 19 33.18 -4.83 -13.99
C GLN A 19 34.28 -5.34 -13.07
N PRO A 20 34.84 -4.50 -12.17
CA PRO A 20 35.63 -5.03 -11.05
C PRO A 20 34.77 -5.99 -10.25
N ALA A 21 35.31 -7.17 -9.95
CA ALA A 21 34.63 -8.14 -9.13
C ALA A 21 35.58 -8.59 -8.03
N PHE A 22 35.49 -7.92 -6.88
CA PHE A 22 35.88 -8.55 -5.64
C PHE A 22 34.75 -9.50 -5.25
N VAL A 23 35.10 -10.75 -4.98
CA VAL A 23 34.13 -11.77 -4.60
C VAL A 23 34.60 -12.40 -3.30
N THR A 24 33.79 -12.29 -2.25
CA THR A 24 34.06 -13.06 -1.04
C THR A 24 33.54 -14.48 -1.19
N TYR A 25 34.25 -15.46 -0.64
CA TYR A 25 33.75 -16.82 -0.54
C TYR A 25 33.94 -17.36 0.86
N SER A 26 33.02 -18.22 1.28
CA SER A 26 33.11 -18.89 2.57
C SER A 26 32.92 -20.39 2.45
N ILE A 27 33.72 -21.11 3.23
CA ILE A 27 33.58 -22.54 3.41
C ILE A 27 32.76 -22.74 4.67
N GLU A 28 31.56 -23.29 4.51
CA GLU A 28 30.58 -23.28 5.57
C GLU A 28 30.85 -24.37 6.60
N THR A 29 30.53 -24.05 7.86
CA THR A 29 30.66 -24.97 9.00
C THR A 29 29.30 -25.40 9.56
N LYS A 30 28.22 -24.85 9.03
CA LYS A 30 26.81 -25.13 9.38
C LYS A 30 25.93 -24.86 8.16
N ALA A 31 24.66 -25.24 8.22
CA ALA A 31 23.68 -25.04 7.14
C ALA A 31 23.25 -23.56 6.92
N SER A 32 24.14 -22.58 7.10
CA SER A 32 23.87 -21.14 6.89
C SER A 32 23.61 -20.75 5.43
N ILE A 33 23.98 -21.62 4.49
CA ILE A 33 23.66 -21.52 3.05
C ILE A 33 22.15 -21.44 2.80
N ALA A 34 21.33 -21.85 3.75
CA ALA A 34 19.95 -22.19 3.50
C ALA A 34 18.94 -21.40 4.35
N SER A 35 19.24 -20.15 4.72
CA SER A 35 18.32 -19.31 5.51
C SER A 35 17.97 -17.95 4.90
N ALA A 36 18.52 -17.57 3.74
CA ALA A 36 18.41 -16.20 3.23
C ALA A 36 17.30 -15.97 2.19
N THR A 37 16.85 -17.00 1.47
CA THR A 37 15.80 -16.84 0.44
C THR A 37 14.53 -17.60 0.83
N GLY A 38 13.38 -16.94 0.72
CA GLY A 38 12.06 -17.46 1.12
C GLY A 38 11.65 -18.82 0.52
N VAL A 39 12.41 -19.33 -0.45
CA VAL A 39 12.29 -20.65 -1.08
C VAL A 39 12.42 -21.81 -0.07
N ILE A 40 13.11 -21.61 1.05
CA ILE A 40 13.46 -22.71 1.98
C ILE A 40 12.35 -23.02 2.99
N LYS A 41 11.32 -22.17 3.10
CA LYS A 41 10.13 -22.51 3.90
C LYS A 41 9.42 -23.78 3.38
N GLU A 42 9.62 -24.15 2.11
CA GLU A 42 9.02 -25.35 1.50
C GLU A 42 9.96 -26.57 1.44
N GLN A 43 11.23 -26.45 1.85
CA GLN A 43 12.21 -27.53 1.70
C GLN A 43 12.51 -28.20 3.04
N SER A 44 12.47 -29.53 3.04
CA SER A 44 12.35 -30.34 4.25
C SER A 44 13.48 -30.04 5.24
N ARG A 45 13.13 -29.90 6.54
CA ARG A 45 14.09 -29.79 7.64
C ARG A 45 15.20 -30.86 7.57
N ALA A 46 14.87 -32.03 7.03
CA ALA A 46 15.79 -33.12 6.78
C ALA A 46 16.94 -32.78 5.81
N PHE A 47 16.68 -31.97 4.77
CA PHE A 47 17.74 -31.49 3.87
C PHE A 47 18.72 -30.58 4.61
N LEU A 48 18.22 -29.61 5.39
CA LEU A 48 19.07 -28.70 6.18
C LEU A 48 19.91 -29.45 7.20
N ASP A 49 19.30 -30.40 7.91
CA ASP A 49 19.95 -31.23 8.91
C ASP A 49 20.98 -32.21 8.30
N SER A 50 20.95 -32.43 6.97
CA SER A 50 21.91 -33.29 6.26
C SER A 50 23.29 -32.65 6.02
N PHE A 51 23.45 -31.38 6.39
CA PHE A 51 24.67 -30.62 6.17
C PHE A 51 25.93 -31.34 6.69
N GLN A 52 26.98 -31.35 5.87
CA GLN A 52 28.31 -31.80 6.24
C GLN A 52 29.35 -30.76 5.82
N ALA A 53 30.30 -30.50 6.71
CA ALA A 53 31.45 -29.65 6.40
C ALA A 53 32.38 -30.38 5.40
N LEU A 54 33.04 -29.60 4.53
CA LEU A 54 34.06 -30.12 3.64
C LEU A 54 35.25 -30.67 4.44
N SER A 55 35.85 -31.77 3.96
CA SER A 55 37.12 -32.26 4.52
C SER A 55 38.27 -31.30 4.23
N ALA A 56 39.37 -31.39 5.01
CA ALA A 56 40.54 -30.55 4.80
C ALA A 56 41.13 -30.64 3.38
N GLU A 57 41.04 -31.81 2.74
CA GLU A 57 41.48 -32.00 1.36
C GLU A 57 40.54 -31.30 0.36
N GLU A 58 39.22 -31.43 0.54
CA GLU A 58 38.23 -30.74 -0.30
C GLU A 58 38.34 -29.22 -0.15
N VAL A 59 38.60 -28.72 1.07
CA VAL A 59 38.92 -27.31 1.33
C VAL A 59 40.15 -26.86 0.53
N SER A 60 41.22 -27.65 0.57
CA SER A 60 42.44 -27.34 -0.19
C SER A 60 42.18 -27.29 -1.70
N ARG A 61 41.31 -28.18 -2.23
CA ARG A 61 40.93 -28.17 -3.65
C ARG A 61 40.05 -26.98 -4.01
N ALA A 62 39.11 -26.60 -3.15
CA ALA A 62 38.28 -25.41 -3.36
C ALA A 62 39.15 -24.15 -3.47
N LYS A 63 40.09 -23.96 -2.54
CA LYS A 63 41.04 -22.83 -2.59
C LYS A 63 41.90 -22.85 -3.85
N ALA A 64 42.35 -24.03 -4.29
CA ALA A 64 43.11 -24.15 -5.53
C ALA A 64 42.25 -23.81 -6.76
N ALA A 65 40.97 -24.19 -6.78
CA ALA A 65 40.04 -23.86 -7.85
C ALA A 65 39.78 -22.35 -7.95
N PHE A 66 39.55 -21.67 -6.82
CA PHE A 66 39.49 -20.20 -6.78
C PHE A 66 40.76 -19.55 -7.30
N GLY A 67 41.93 -20.02 -6.87
CA GLY A 67 43.21 -19.49 -7.34
C GLY A 67 43.44 -19.65 -8.84
N GLN A 68 42.83 -20.66 -9.49
CA GLN A 68 42.87 -20.78 -10.95
C GLN A 68 42.01 -19.73 -11.65
N TRP A 69 40.82 -19.44 -11.13
CA TRP A 69 39.94 -18.40 -11.66
C TRP A 69 40.54 -17.00 -11.45
N ASP A 70 41.09 -16.73 -10.27
CA ASP A 70 41.83 -15.52 -9.92
C ASP A 70 42.96 -15.26 -10.93
N ALA A 71 43.81 -16.25 -11.17
CA ALA A 71 44.92 -16.13 -12.13
C ALA A 71 44.50 -15.97 -13.60
N ALA A 72 43.25 -16.28 -13.95
CA ALA A 72 42.74 -16.26 -15.32
C ALA A 72 41.83 -15.05 -15.62
N SER A 73 41.44 -14.29 -14.59
CA SER A 73 40.41 -13.25 -14.69
C SER A 73 40.83 -11.98 -13.96
N GLY A 74 40.05 -10.91 -14.13
CA GLY A 74 40.19 -9.67 -13.35
C GLY A 74 39.40 -9.69 -12.04
N ILE A 75 39.09 -10.88 -11.51
CA ILE A 75 38.33 -11.08 -10.27
C ILE A 75 39.30 -11.41 -9.14
N THR A 76 39.21 -10.71 -8.00
CA THR A 76 39.87 -11.15 -6.76
C THR A 76 38.93 -12.02 -5.93
N PHE A 77 39.35 -13.23 -5.56
CA PHE A 77 38.62 -14.07 -4.60
C PHE A 77 39.16 -13.92 -3.17
N LEU A 78 38.28 -13.56 -2.23
CA LEU A 78 38.62 -13.23 -0.85
C LEU A 78 37.94 -14.21 0.12
N GLU A 79 38.72 -15.00 0.85
CA GLU A 79 38.15 -15.92 1.84
C GLU A 79 37.63 -15.16 3.07
N VAL A 80 36.41 -15.47 3.51
CA VAL A 80 35.77 -14.91 4.70
C VAL A 80 35.19 -16.00 5.60
N PRO A 81 34.91 -15.70 6.88
CA PRO A 81 34.22 -16.63 7.77
C PRO A 81 32.87 -17.14 7.21
N ALA A 82 32.47 -18.34 7.64
CA ALA A 82 31.20 -18.94 7.28
C ALA A 82 30.01 -17.99 7.49
N GLY A 83 29.16 -17.86 6.47
CA GLY A 83 27.98 -16.99 6.44
C GLY A 83 28.19 -15.59 5.82
N LEU A 84 29.44 -15.18 5.55
CA LEU A 84 29.77 -13.84 5.02
C LEU A 84 30.22 -13.84 3.54
N GLY A 85 30.33 -15.00 2.91
CA GLY A 85 30.73 -15.10 1.50
C GLY A 85 29.61 -14.71 0.53
N ASP A 86 29.98 -14.03 -0.56
CA ASP A 86 29.14 -13.90 -1.78
C ASP A 86 28.88 -15.28 -2.40
N LEU A 87 29.86 -16.18 -2.30
CA LEU A 87 29.73 -17.58 -2.68
C LEU A 87 29.97 -18.49 -1.47
N LYS A 88 28.99 -19.31 -1.15
CA LYS A 88 29.04 -20.22 0.01
C LYS A 88 29.18 -21.67 -0.46
N LEU A 89 30.08 -22.43 0.15
CA LEU A 89 30.32 -23.84 -0.18
C LEU A 89 29.93 -24.76 0.97
N GLY A 90 29.09 -25.76 0.71
CA GLY A 90 28.66 -26.74 1.71
C GLY A 90 28.22 -28.06 1.11
N LYS A 91 28.27 -29.15 1.90
CA LYS A 91 27.78 -30.47 1.46
C LYS A 91 26.42 -30.78 2.05
N PHE A 92 25.52 -31.32 1.23
CA PHE A 92 24.17 -31.73 1.62
C PHE A 92 23.78 -33.04 0.94
N ASP A 93 22.84 -33.78 1.52
CA ASP A 93 22.22 -34.93 0.85
C ASP A 93 21.17 -34.42 -0.15
N LEU A 94 21.59 -34.29 -1.42
CA LEU A 94 20.75 -33.75 -2.49
C LEU A 94 19.56 -34.66 -2.84
N THR A 95 19.54 -35.92 -2.36
CA THR A 95 18.42 -36.83 -2.58
C THR A 95 17.19 -36.45 -1.75
N LEU A 96 17.40 -35.75 -0.63
CA LEU A 96 16.35 -35.29 0.29
C LEU A 96 15.58 -34.06 -0.22
N GLY A 97 15.81 -33.66 -1.48
CA GLY A 97 15.36 -32.38 -2.02
C GLY A 97 16.41 -31.28 -1.82
N GLY A 98 16.23 -30.12 -2.42
CA GLY A 98 17.12 -28.95 -2.34
C GLY A 98 16.58 -27.81 -3.18
N PRO A 99 17.20 -26.61 -3.17
CA PRO A 99 16.68 -25.39 -3.80
C PRO A 99 16.24 -25.58 -5.26
N ASP A 100 16.96 -26.43 -5.98
CA ASP A 100 16.59 -26.89 -7.32
C ASP A 100 16.19 -28.38 -7.32
N PRO A 101 14.90 -28.71 -7.56
CA PRO A 101 14.44 -30.09 -7.67
C PRO A 101 15.12 -30.91 -8.79
N SER A 102 15.67 -30.26 -9.81
CA SER A 102 16.38 -30.92 -10.91
C SER A 102 17.79 -31.40 -10.53
N GLY A 103 18.39 -30.80 -9.49
CA GLY A 103 19.75 -31.09 -9.01
C GLY A 103 19.90 -32.35 -8.14
N ARG A 104 18.83 -33.11 -7.87
CA ARG A 104 18.82 -34.22 -6.89
C ARG A 104 19.80 -35.36 -7.16
N ASN A 105 20.21 -35.52 -8.42
CA ASN A 105 21.16 -36.56 -8.85
C ASN A 105 22.53 -36.00 -9.26
N ALA A 106 22.75 -34.70 -9.09
CA ALA A 106 24.01 -34.05 -9.46
C ALA A 106 25.09 -34.32 -8.40
N ALA A 107 26.36 -34.29 -8.83
CA ALA A 107 27.49 -34.36 -7.89
C ALA A 107 27.64 -33.04 -7.11
N ALA A 108 27.34 -31.92 -7.76
CA ALA A 108 27.13 -30.61 -7.17
C ALA A 108 26.25 -29.77 -8.11
N TYR A 109 25.71 -28.66 -7.63
CA TYR A 109 25.12 -27.61 -8.46
C TYR A 109 25.21 -26.25 -7.76
N VAL A 110 25.15 -25.17 -8.54
CA VAL A 110 24.97 -23.81 -8.04
C VAL A 110 23.49 -23.42 -8.03
N TYR A 111 23.04 -22.85 -6.91
CA TYR A 111 21.77 -22.15 -6.83
C TYR A 111 21.95 -20.88 -6.00
N ASP A 112 21.56 -19.75 -6.59
CA ASP A 112 21.69 -18.42 -5.99
C ASP A 112 23.15 -18.11 -5.58
N ASP A 113 23.43 -17.95 -4.28
CA ASP A 113 24.73 -17.57 -3.73
C ASP A 113 25.54 -18.77 -3.18
N ALA A 114 25.16 -20.00 -3.54
CA ALA A 114 25.77 -21.19 -2.96
C ALA A 114 26.04 -22.34 -3.95
N VAL A 115 27.16 -23.02 -3.71
CA VAL A 115 27.49 -24.32 -4.31
C VAL A 115 27.07 -25.44 -3.36
N TYR A 116 26.10 -26.23 -3.78
CA TYR A 116 25.59 -27.40 -3.06
C TYR A 116 26.29 -28.66 -3.56
N ILE A 117 27.14 -29.25 -2.73
CA ILE A 117 27.90 -30.46 -3.07
C ILE A 117 27.20 -31.68 -2.47
N SER A 118 27.04 -32.75 -3.23
CA SER A 118 26.42 -33.97 -2.70
C SER A 118 27.28 -34.64 -1.63
N THR A 119 26.67 -35.11 -0.54
CA THR A 119 27.33 -35.96 0.46
C THR A 119 27.80 -37.29 -0.12
N SER A 120 27.20 -37.76 -1.22
CA SER A 120 27.63 -38.95 -1.95
C SER A 120 28.77 -38.70 -2.95
N ALA A 121 29.18 -37.43 -3.15
CA ALA A 121 30.25 -37.04 -4.06
C ALA A 121 31.48 -36.50 -3.29
N SER A 122 32.65 -36.60 -3.94
CA SER A 122 33.85 -35.86 -3.52
C SER A 122 33.91 -34.54 -4.29
N ALA A 123 34.23 -33.44 -3.61
CA ALA A 123 34.51 -32.16 -4.26
C ALA A 123 35.85 -32.24 -5.01
N THR A 124 35.83 -32.82 -6.22
CA THR A 124 37.01 -32.86 -7.09
C THR A 124 37.29 -31.48 -7.65
N THR A 125 38.54 -31.24 -8.08
CA THR A 125 38.94 -29.95 -8.67
C THR A 125 38.08 -29.64 -9.90
N GLN A 126 37.83 -30.62 -10.76
CA GLN A 126 36.91 -30.49 -11.89
C GLN A 126 35.51 -29.99 -11.51
N ILE A 127 34.87 -30.62 -10.51
CA ILE A 127 33.52 -30.21 -10.06
C ILE A 127 33.57 -28.78 -9.53
N LEU A 128 34.55 -28.46 -8.70
CA LEU A 128 34.67 -27.13 -8.11
C LEU A 128 34.90 -26.04 -9.17
N LEU A 129 35.77 -26.29 -10.16
CA LEU A 129 35.97 -25.36 -11.27
C LEU A 129 34.69 -25.17 -12.09
N HIS A 130 33.95 -26.24 -12.35
CA HIS A 130 32.67 -26.19 -13.09
C HIS A 130 31.62 -25.36 -12.35
N GLU A 131 31.39 -25.65 -11.07
CA GLU A 131 30.36 -24.95 -10.30
C GLU A 131 30.73 -23.49 -10.03
N ILE A 132 32.00 -23.20 -9.70
CA ILE A 132 32.46 -21.80 -9.58
C ILE A 132 32.29 -21.07 -10.92
N GLY A 133 32.51 -21.77 -12.05
CA GLY A 133 32.24 -21.26 -13.39
C GLY A 133 30.79 -20.81 -13.58
N HIS A 134 29.82 -21.61 -13.12
CA HIS A 134 28.42 -21.21 -13.13
C HIS A 134 28.13 -19.96 -12.29
N PHE A 135 28.69 -19.89 -11.08
CA PHE A 135 28.51 -18.73 -10.21
C PHE A 135 29.02 -17.43 -10.85
N ILE A 136 30.19 -17.47 -11.51
CA ILE A 136 30.75 -16.30 -12.20
C ILE A 136 30.17 -16.05 -13.60
N GLY A 137 29.13 -16.80 -13.99
CA GLY A 137 28.30 -16.50 -15.16
C GLY A 137 28.55 -17.37 -16.40
N LEU A 138 29.39 -18.42 -16.32
CA LEU A 138 29.57 -19.34 -17.44
C LEU A 138 28.36 -20.29 -17.56
N LYS A 139 27.97 -20.57 -18.80
CA LYS A 139 26.92 -21.54 -19.16
C LYS A 139 27.53 -22.78 -19.79
N HIS A 140 26.76 -23.85 -19.85
CA HIS A 140 27.19 -25.05 -20.57
C HIS A 140 27.35 -24.77 -22.08
N PRO A 141 28.33 -25.39 -22.76
CA PRO A 141 28.59 -25.29 -24.21
C PRO A 141 27.39 -25.53 -25.13
N PHE A 142 26.40 -26.28 -24.65
CA PHE A 142 25.20 -26.68 -25.40
C PHE A 142 23.92 -25.95 -24.92
N SER A 143 24.05 -24.94 -24.07
CA SER A 143 22.93 -24.20 -23.47
C SER A 143 22.91 -22.74 -23.89
N GLY A 144 21.71 -22.21 -24.19
CA GLY A 144 21.52 -20.82 -24.61
C GLY A 144 21.32 -20.64 -26.13
N GLU A 145 21.33 -19.38 -26.57
CA GLU A 145 21.10 -19.01 -27.98
C GLU A 145 22.29 -19.38 -28.89
N PHE A 146 23.49 -19.48 -28.33
CA PHE A 146 24.72 -19.85 -29.04
C PHE A 146 25.35 -21.08 -28.38
N THR A 147 25.59 -22.12 -29.17
CA THR A 147 26.24 -23.36 -28.73
C THR A 147 27.61 -23.53 -29.38
N LEU A 148 28.54 -24.17 -28.67
CA LEU A 148 29.87 -24.51 -29.21
C LEU A 148 29.77 -25.67 -30.21
N ASP A 149 30.69 -25.68 -31.17
CA ASP A 149 30.88 -26.83 -32.05
C ASP A 149 31.18 -28.08 -31.18
N PRO A 150 30.52 -29.23 -31.40
CA PRO A 150 30.73 -30.43 -30.59
C PRO A 150 32.19 -30.92 -30.51
N SER A 151 33.03 -30.58 -31.50
CA SER A 151 34.47 -30.88 -31.45
C SER A 151 35.23 -30.07 -30.40
N LEU A 152 34.67 -28.94 -29.95
CA LEU A 152 35.20 -28.06 -28.91
C LEU A 152 34.55 -28.28 -27.54
N ASP A 153 33.41 -28.99 -27.47
CA ASP A 153 32.75 -29.36 -26.22
C ASP A 153 33.47 -30.53 -25.55
N ASN A 154 34.63 -30.26 -24.94
CA ASN A 154 35.42 -31.26 -24.21
C ASN A 154 36.31 -30.63 -23.12
N TRP A 155 36.82 -31.44 -22.19
CA TRP A 155 37.57 -30.98 -21.01
C TRP A 155 38.92 -30.30 -21.31
N SER A 156 39.50 -30.49 -22.50
CA SER A 156 40.71 -29.73 -22.88
C SER A 156 40.41 -28.27 -23.23
N GLN A 157 39.16 -27.97 -23.58
CA GLN A 157 38.72 -26.65 -24.03
C GLN A 157 37.98 -25.88 -22.93
N THR A 158 37.12 -26.57 -22.16
CA THR A 158 36.31 -25.95 -21.12
C THR A 158 35.95 -26.90 -19.98
N VAL A 159 36.05 -26.42 -18.74
CA VAL A 159 35.56 -27.13 -17.55
C VAL A 159 34.03 -27.22 -17.51
N MET A 160 33.33 -26.44 -18.35
CA MET A 160 31.86 -26.45 -18.47
C MET A 160 31.32 -27.61 -19.32
N SER A 161 32.20 -28.47 -19.88
CA SER A 161 31.83 -29.62 -20.70
C SER A 161 31.48 -30.87 -19.89
N TYR A 162 30.56 -31.69 -20.40
CA TYR A 162 30.27 -33.03 -19.89
C TYR A 162 30.96 -34.17 -20.67
N THR A 163 31.74 -33.87 -21.71
CA THR A 163 32.38 -34.92 -22.52
C THR A 163 33.83 -35.17 -22.13
N SER A 164 34.23 -36.45 -22.09
CA SER A 164 35.54 -36.91 -21.62
C SER A 164 36.67 -36.82 -22.66
N GLY A 165 36.52 -36.00 -23.71
CA GLY A 165 37.56 -35.80 -24.70
C GLY A 165 38.73 -34.96 -24.14
N GLY A 166 39.97 -35.46 -24.20
CA GLY A 166 41.18 -34.70 -23.87
C GLY A 166 41.78 -34.97 -22.48
N TYR A 167 42.81 -34.18 -22.10
CA TYR A 167 43.50 -34.29 -20.81
C TYR A 167 43.20 -33.09 -19.89
N SER A 168 42.77 -33.43 -18.66
CA SER A 168 42.60 -32.59 -17.46
C SER A 168 41.44 -31.58 -17.44
N GLY A 169 40.25 -32.03 -17.02
CA GLY A 169 39.18 -31.16 -16.51
C GLY A 169 39.47 -30.55 -15.13
N ASP A 170 40.65 -30.81 -14.55
CA ASP A 170 41.10 -30.23 -13.27
C ASP A 170 41.82 -28.88 -13.43
N VAL A 171 41.93 -28.37 -14.67
CA VAL A 171 42.49 -27.04 -14.95
C VAL A 171 41.62 -26.29 -15.95
N LEU A 172 41.65 -24.95 -15.89
CA LEU A 172 40.94 -24.10 -16.84
C LEU A 172 41.46 -24.28 -18.27
N GLY A 173 40.53 -24.58 -19.18
CA GLY A 173 40.76 -24.69 -20.61
C GLY A 173 40.91 -23.32 -21.29
N VAL A 174 41.24 -23.33 -22.57
CA VAL A 174 41.45 -22.09 -23.35
C VAL A 174 40.17 -21.28 -23.52
N LEU A 175 39.01 -21.94 -23.61
CA LEU A 175 37.72 -21.25 -23.75
C LEU A 175 37.25 -20.68 -22.41
N ASP A 176 37.52 -21.35 -21.28
CA ASP A 176 37.21 -20.82 -19.95
C ASP A 176 37.94 -19.49 -19.71
N LYS A 177 39.25 -19.48 -20.00
CA LYS A 177 40.10 -18.29 -19.86
C LYS A 177 39.67 -17.17 -20.79
N ALA A 178 39.34 -17.49 -22.04
CA ALA A 178 38.86 -16.50 -23.00
C ALA A 178 37.51 -15.91 -22.59
N ALA A 179 36.57 -16.74 -22.14
CA ALA A 179 35.25 -16.32 -21.70
C ALA A 179 35.35 -15.43 -20.45
N ILE A 180 36.06 -15.89 -19.41
CA ILE A 180 36.17 -15.11 -18.17
C ILE A 180 36.94 -13.81 -18.37
N SER A 181 37.97 -13.81 -19.23
CA SER A 181 38.71 -12.60 -19.58
C SER A 181 37.86 -11.60 -20.37
N ASN A 182 36.92 -12.09 -21.19
CA ASN A 182 35.96 -11.23 -21.88
C ASN A 182 34.97 -10.58 -20.90
N LEU A 183 34.50 -11.32 -19.91
CA LEU A 183 33.53 -10.84 -18.92
C LEU A 183 34.15 -9.87 -17.91
N TYR A 184 35.32 -10.20 -17.35
CA TYR A 184 35.90 -9.48 -16.20
C TYR A 184 37.29 -8.89 -16.45
N GLY A 185 37.92 -9.18 -17.58
CA GLY A 185 39.32 -8.80 -17.85
C GLY A 185 40.32 -9.86 -17.43
N ASP A 186 41.61 -9.57 -17.60
CA ASP A 186 42.70 -10.45 -17.18
C ASP A 186 43.22 -10.10 -15.77
N ALA A 187 44.11 -10.93 -15.22
CA ALA A 187 44.68 -10.75 -13.88
C ALA A 187 45.47 -9.44 -13.71
N ALA A 188 45.93 -8.80 -14.80
CA ALA A 188 46.57 -7.49 -14.69
C ALA A 188 45.55 -6.36 -14.46
N ARG A 189 44.26 -6.64 -14.64
CA ARG A 189 43.16 -5.71 -14.41
C ARG A 189 42.53 -5.84 -13.03
N ASP A 190 42.97 -6.80 -12.22
CA ASP A 190 42.42 -7.01 -10.88
C ASP A 190 42.54 -5.73 -10.01
N GLY A 191 41.38 -5.22 -9.58
CA GLY A 191 41.21 -3.98 -8.84
C GLY A 191 41.75 -2.70 -9.49
N SER A 192 42.08 -2.71 -10.79
CA SER A 192 42.52 -1.52 -11.54
C SER A 192 41.36 -0.61 -11.98
N GLN A 193 40.13 -1.08 -11.80
CA GLN A 193 38.90 -0.36 -12.15
C GLN A 193 38.48 0.64 -11.07
N VAL A 194 39.23 0.71 -9.95
CA VAL A 194 39.14 1.72 -8.91
C VAL A 194 40.52 2.36 -8.72
N ALA A 195 40.60 3.55 -8.15
CA ALA A 195 41.87 4.26 -7.94
C ALA A 195 42.77 3.55 -6.93
N SER A 196 42.18 2.98 -5.89
CA SER A 196 42.88 2.09 -4.96
C SER A 196 41.90 1.17 -4.23
N TRP A 197 42.42 0.05 -3.72
CA TRP A 197 41.66 -0.86 -2.86
C TRP A 197 42.56 -1.56 -1.84
N SER A 198 41.97 -2.09 -0.77
CA SER A 198 42.65 -2.95 0.21
C SER A 198 41.67 -3.93 0.87
N TRP A 199 42.21 -5.04 1.38
CA TRP A 199 41.46 -6.08 2.08
C TRP A 199 42.00 -6.30 3.49
N ASP A 200 41.14 -6.19 4.50
CA ASP A 200 41.42 -6.64 5.87
C ASP A 200 40.70 -7.96 6.15
N ALA A 201 41.44 -9.06 6.11
CA ALA A 201 40.92 -10.40 6.38
C ALA A 201 40.41 -10.57 7.82
N THR A 202 40.89 -9.79 8.78
CA THR A 202 40.49 -9.90 10.20
C THR A 202 39.06 -9.44 10.40
N THR A 203 38.71 -8.34 9.74
CA THR A 203 37.38 -7.74 9.79
C THR A 203 36.54 -8.10 8.57
N SER A 204 37.09 -8.82 7.60
CA SER A 204 36.47 -9.10 6.30
C SER A 204 36.03 -7.80 5.61
N THR A 205 36.87 -6.77 5.65
CA THR A 205 36.56 -5.43 5.12
C THR A 205 37.26 -5.17 3.80
N LEU A 206 36.47 -4.92 2.76
CA LEU A 206 36.94 -4.37 1.50
C LEU A 206 36.89 -2.84 1.58
N THR A 207 38.03 -2.18 1.37
CA THR A 207 38.08 -0.72 1.21
C THR A 207 38.37 -0.39 -0.24
N GLN A 208 37.56 0.49 -0.86
CA GLN A 208 37.71 0.93 -2.24
C GLN A 208 37.67 2.47 -2.32
N GLN A 209 38.44 3.02 -3.26
CA GLN A 209 38.41 4.43 -3.62
C GLN A 209 38.28 4.57 -5.14
N GLY A 210 37.25 5.25 -5.62
CA GLY A 210 37.07 5.55 -7.03
C GLY A 210 37.94 6.68 -7.55
N PHE A 211 37.72 6.99 -8.82
CA PHE A 211 38.48 8.03 -9.52
C PHE A 211 37.84 9.42 -9.32
N SER A 212 38.44 10.43 -9.95
CA SER A 212 37.81 11.75 -10.09
C SER A 212 36.83 11.82 -11.28
N THR A 213 36.51 10.67 -11.87
CA THR A 213 35.56 10.51 -12.98
C THR A 213 34.66 9.33 -12.64
N ALA A 214 33.48 9.27 -13.26
CA ALA A 214 32.52 8.17 -13.12
C ALA A 214 33.19 6.78 -13.03
N THR A 215 32.94 6.11 -11.92
CA THR A 215 33.51 4.83 -11.53
C THR A 215 32.39 3.84 -11.24
N VAL A 216 32.56 2.59 -11.70
CA VAL A 216 31.66 1.49 -11.34
C VAL A 216 32.34 0.65 -10.27
N MET A 217 31.68 0.50 -9.12
CA MET A 217 32.19 -0.21 -7.96
C MET A 217 31.22 -1.28 -7.49
N ARG A 218 31.78 -2.38 -7.03
CA ARG A 218 31.04 -3.50 -6.45
C ARG A 218 31.58 -3.80 -5.06
N GLY A 219 30.70 -3.89 -4.08
CA GLY A 219 31.05 -4.39 -2.74
C GLY A 219 31.09 -5.91 -2.68
N VAL A 220 31.33 -6.42 -1.48
CA VAL A 220 31.36 -7.85 -1.14
C VAL A 220 30.40 -8.17 0.00
N GLY A 221 30.11 -9.44 0.24
CA GLY A 221 29.22 -9.93 1.29
C GLY A 221 29.68 -9.61 2.72
N GLY A 222 30.98 -9.34 2.87
CA GLY A 222 31.61 -8.86 4.10
C GLY A 222 31.35 -7.38 4.39
N ASN A 223 32.26 -6.75 5.14
CA ASN A 223 32.19 -5.31 5.40
C ASN A 223 32.72 -4.52 4.20
N ASN A 224 32.14 -3.34 3.95
CA ASN A 224 32.53 -2.47 2.84
C ASN A 224 32.82 -1.06 3.34
N ASN A 225 33.90 -0.46 2.86
CA ASN A 225 34.23 0.94 3.03
C ASN A 225 34.53 1.54 1.65
N ILE A 226 33.54 2.18 1.04
CA ILE A 226 33.61 2.62 -0.36
C ILE A 226 33.57 4.14 -0.41
N SER A 227 34.56 4.74 -1.07
CA SER A 227 34.55 6.15 -1.43
C SER A 227 34.45 6.30 -2.94
N GLY A 228 33.40 6.95 -3.44
CA GLY A 228 33.14 7.21 -4.86
C GLY A 228 34.20 8.12 -5.47
N GLY A 229 34.32 9.31 -4.89
CA GLY A 229 35.28 10.32 -5.31
C GLY A 229 34.54 11.46 -6.02
N ALA A 230 34.84 11.67 -7.31
CA ALA A 230 34.12 12.65 -8.10
C ALA A 230 33.64 12.03 -9.42
N GLY A 231 32.62 12.64 -10.03
CA GLY A 231 31.92 12.08 -11.18
C GLY A 231 30.74 11.21 -10.77
N ALA A 232 29.85 10.91 -11.72
CA ALA A 232 28.68 10.09 -11.47
C ALA A 232 29.05 8.61 -11.30
N ASP A 233 29.16 8.16 -10.07
CA ASP A 233 29.59 6.83 -9.68
C ASP A 233 28.41 5.86 -9.54
N SER A 234 28.69 4.57 -9.74
CA SER A 234 27.71 3.50 -9.52
C SER A 234 28.28 2.50 -8.52
N ILE A 235 27.65 2.43 -7.34
CA ILE A 235 28.08 1.61 -6.21
C ILE A 235 27.03 0.56 -5.93
N THR A 236 27.37 -0.71 -6.12
CA THR A 236 26.44 -1.84 -5.93
C THR A 236 26.97 -2.82 -4.88
N ILE A 237 26.15 -3.13 -3.88
CA ILE A 237 26.42 -4.17 -2.87
C ILE A 237 25.22 -5.12 -2.83
N ILE A 238 25.41 -6.37 -3.26
CA ILE A 238 24.38 -7.41 -3.31
C ILE A 238 24.77 -8.52 -2.33
N ALA A 239 23.83 -8.98 -1.51
CA ALA A 239 23.98 -10.02 -0.49
C ALA A 239 24.94 -9.67 0.68
N GLY A 240 25.11 -8.37 0.96
CA GLY A 240 25.92 -7.88 2.09
C GLY A 240 25.27 -8.14 3.45
N ASN A 241 25.86 -9.03 4.25
CA ASN A 241 25.49 -9.19 5.67
C ASN A 241 26.42 -8.38 6.61
N GLY A 242 27.48 -7.79 6.06
CA GLY A 242 28.41 -6.93 6.79
C GLY A 242 27.94 -5.49 6.94
N ARG A 243 28.76 -4.69 7.62
CA ARG A 243 28.59 -3.24 7.74
C ARG A 243 29.13 -2.55 6.49
N ASN A 244 28.30 -1.71 5.89
CA ASN A 244 28.59 -0.94 4.68
C ASN A 244 28.72 0.54 5.06
N VAL A 245 29.87 1.14 4.76
CA VAL A 245 30.11 2.58 4.88
C VAL A 245 30.41 3.10 3.48
N ILE A 246 29.57 4.01 3.00
CA ILE A 246 29.63 4.55 1.63
C ILE A 246 29.68 6.07 1.71
N ASP A 247 30.61 6.66 0.99
CA ASP A 247 30.74 8.10 0.73
C ASP A 247 30.92 8.29 -0.78
N ALA A 248 29.83 8.55 -1.51
CA ALA A 248 29.88 8.59 -2.97
C ALA A 248 30.60 9.84 -3.50
N GLY A 249 30.43 10.98 -2.84
CA GLY A 249 31.28 12.15 -3.04
C GLY A 249 30.59 13.17 -3.93
N ALA A 250 31.21 13.61 -5.03
CA ALA A 250 30.62 14.63 -5.89
C ALA A 250 30.21 14.05 -7.24
N GLY A 251 28.96 14.19 -7.66
CA GLY A 251 28.46 13.55 -8.86
C GLY A 251 26.98 13.24 -8.68
N ASN A 252 26.31 12.80 -9.76
CA ASN A 252 24.99 12.22 -9.62
C ASN A 252 25.18 10.71 -9.48
N ASP A 253 25.19 10.22 -8.26
CA ASP A 253 25.62 8.89 -7.92
C ASP A 253 24.43 7.92 -7.79
N ALA A 254 24.68 6.65 -8.12
CA ALA A 254 23.72 5.58 -7.98
C ALA A 254 24.23 4.55 -6.98
N ILE A 255 23.54 4.43 -5.84
CA ILE A 255 23.94 3.58 -4.72
C ILE A 255 22.87 2.53 -4.49
N VAL A 256 23.25 1.25 -4.54
CA VAL A 256 22.33 0.13 -4.32
C VAL A 256 22.91 -0.77 -3.25
N THR A 257 22.19 -0.90 -2.12
CA THR A 257 22.48 -1.88 -1.08
C THR A 257 21.31 -2.84 -0.94
N MET A 258 21.58 -4.12 -1.21
CA MET A 258 20.62 -5.21 -1.09
C MET A 258 21.24 -6.31 -0.22
N GLY A 259 20.63 -6.63 0.92
CA GLY A 259 21.15 -7.67 1.82
C GLY A 259 20.22 -7.97 2.98
N ALA A 260 20.23 -9.20 3.50
CA ALA A 260 19.40 -9.62 4.62
C ALA A 260 20.14 -9.40 5.96
N GLY A 261 20.12 -8.17 6.48
CA GLY A 261 20.55 -7.88 7.85
C GLY A 261 21.88 -7.12 8.01
N GLY A 262 22.39 -6.48 6.97
CA GLY A 262 23.51 -5.53 7.07
C GLY A 262 23.14 -4.23 7.79
N PHE A 263 24.18 -3.41 8.06
CA PHE A 263 24.03 -1.99 8.44
C PHE A 263 24.60 -1.11 7.33
N ALA A 264 23.86 -0.13 6.84
CA ALA A 264 24.33 0.83 5.84
C ALA A 264 24.53 2.23 6.45
N ASP A 265 25.67 2.88 6.21
CA ASP A 265 25.94 4.29 6.53
C ASP A 265 26.37 4.97 5.23
N ILE A 266 25.44 5.68 4.59
CA ILE A 266 25.54 6.24 3.25
C ILE A 266 25.58 7.76 3.35
N ARG A 267 26.61 8.36 2.76
CA ARG A 267 26.65 9.77 2.36
C ARG A 267 26.69 9.81 0.84
N ALA A 268 25.68 10.39 0.21
CA ALA A 268 25.64 10.47 -1.24
C ALA A 268 26.52 11.64 -1.72
N GLY A 269 26.30 12.84 -1.18
CA GLY A 269 27.27 13.92 -1.22
C GLY A 269 26.78 15.12 -2.03
N ASP A 270 27.53 15.59 -3.02
CA ASP A 270 27.12 16.72 -3.87
C ASP A 270 26.56 16.20 -5.20
N GLY A 271 25.31 16.51 -5.52
CA GLY A 271 24.69 16.16 -6.79
C GLY A 271 23.25 15.70 -6.62
N ASN A 272 22.67 15.14 -7.68
CA ASN A 272 21.33 14.55 -7.56
C ASN A 272 21.49 13.03 -7.51
N ASP A 273 21.36 12.47 -6.32
CA ASP A 273 21.70 11.09 -6.06
C ASP A 273 20.48 10.16 -6.00
N TYR A 274 20.72 8.90 -6.35
CA TYR A 274 19.71 7.86 -6.31
C TYR A 274 20.19 6.68 -5.46
N MET A 275 19.46 6.41 -4.38
CA MET A 275 19.79 5.39 -3.41
C MET A 275 18.69 4.33 -3.34
N VAL A 276 19.06 3.05 -3.29
CA VAL A 276 18.14 1.94 -3.05
C VAL A 276 18.63 1.14 -1.86
N ILE A 277 17.76 0.95 -0.87
CA ILE A 277 18.06 0.18 0.33
C ILE A 277 16.99 -0.91 0.49
N SER A 278 17.43 -2.16 0.67
CA SER A 278 16.54 -3.27 0.99
C SER A 278 17.20 -4.26 1.97
N GLY A 279 16.43 -4.65 2.99
CA GLY A 279 16.76 -5.74 3.93
C GLY A 279 17.76 -5.42 5.04
N ASP A 280 18.28 -4.20 5.13
CA ASP A 280 19.20 -3.77 6.20
C ASP A 280 18.45 -3.54 7.52
N SER A 281 18.98 -4.07 8.63
CA SER A 281 18.35 -4.00 9.97
C SER A 281 18.64 -2.69 10.71
N GLY A 282 19.43 -1.80 10.11
CA GLY A 282 19.63 -0.42 10.50
C GLY A 282 20.41 0.36 9.43
N PHE A 283 19.98 1.58 9.10
CA PHE A 283 20.58 2.37 8.03
C PHE A 283 20.70 3.85 8.38
N LYS A 284 21.77 4.52 7.96
CA LYS A 284 21.90 5.97 7.98
C LYS A 284 22.09 6.43 6.56
N VAL A 285 21.27 7.38 6.13
CA VAL A 285 21.35 7.98 4.81
C VAL A 285 21.41 9.48 4.97
N ASP A 286 22.40 10.09 4.31
CA ASP A 286 22.54 11.52 4.13
C ASP A 286 22.68 11.78 2.62
N GLY A 287 21.67 12.37 1.99
CA GLY A 287 21.73 12.68 0.55
C GLY A 287 22.74 13.78 0.25
N GLY A 288 22.86 14.77 1.14
CA GLY A 288 23.85 15.83 1.06
C GLY A 288 23.30 17.09 0.37
N THR A 289 23.89 17.51 -0.74
CA THR A 289 23.47 18.70 -1.48
C THR A 289 22.95 18.34 -2.86
N GLY A 290 21.80 18.90 -3.23
CA GLY A 290 21.18 18.68 -4.52
C GLY A 290 19.76 18.17 -4.34
N PHE A 291 19.29 17.31 -5.23
CA PHE A 291 17.98 16.66 -5.11
C PHE A 291 18.17 15.15 -5.07
N ASP A 292 17.90 14.56 -3.91
CA ASP A 292 18.25 13.19 -3.61
C ASP A 292 17.01 12.32 -3.42
N ILE A 293 17.09 11.10 -3.95
CA ILE A 293 16.01 10.11 -3.90
C ILE A 293 16.48 8.88 -3.15
N LEU A 294 15.72 8.47 -2.14
CA LEU A 294 15.92 7.22 -1.43
C LEU A 294 14.75 6.27 -1.66
N ASN A 295 15.00 5.11 -2.28
CA ASN A 295 14.01 4.08 -2.53
C ASN A 295 14.14 2.92 -1.53
N PHE A 296 13.08 2.66 -0.78
CA PHE A 296 12.92 1.48 0.05
C PHE A 296 12.11 0.41 -0.68
N ARG A 297 12.72 -0.77 -0.83
CA ARG A 297 12.01 -1.96 -1.32
C ARG A 297 11.60 -2.84 -0.15
N VAL A 298 10.30 -3.02 0.02
CA VAL A 298 9.72 -3.90 1.03
C VAL A 298 10.03 -5.35 0.67
N GLY A 299 10.66 -6.10 1.57
CA GLY A 299 11.02 -7.50 1.34
C GLY A 299 9.84 -8.46 1.49
N GLU A 300 9.78 -9.53 0.69
CA GLU A 300 8.70 -10.52 0.67
C GLU A 300 8.53 -11.33 1.99
N ALA A 301 9.49 -11.25 2.90
CA ALA A 301 9.55 -12.08 4.10
C ALA A 301 8.64 -11.60 5.24
N GLY A 302 7.34 -11.42 4.97
CA GLY A 302 6.32 -11.21 5.99
C GLY A 302 5.35 -10.09 5.66
N LYS A 303 4.29 -10.42 4.92
CA LYS A 303 3.04 -9.67 4.74
C LYS A 303 3.03 -8.21 5.23
N GLY A 304 3.24 -7.30 4.29
CA GLY A 304 2.53 -6.04 4.13
C GLY A 304 2.40 -5.09 5.30
N TYR A 305 3.47 -4.89 6.05
CA TYR A 305 3.59 -3.71 6.91
C TYR A 305 4.98 -3.13 6.76
N PHE A 306 5.08 -1.96 6.15
CA PHE A 306 6.29 -1.16 6.08
C PHE A 306 6.02 0.23 6.64
N SER A 307 6.61 0.53 7.79
CA SER A 307 6.59 1.87 8.33
C SER A 307 8.00 2.44 8.31
N LEU A 308 8.20 3.50 7.52
CA LEU A 308 9.45 4.25 7.51
C LEU A 308 9.79 4.75 8.92
N VAL A 309 8.77 5.24 9.64
CA VAL A 309 8.92 5.72 11.01
C VAL A 309 9.33 4.60 11.96
N ALA A 310 8.74 3.40 11.85
CA ALA A 310 9.19 2.25 12.64
C ALA A 310 10.63 1.85 12.28
N ALA A 311 10.97 1.85 10.99
CA ALA A 311 12.32 1.57 10.50
C ALA A 311 13.37 2.58 11.03
N LEU A 312 12.96 3.83 11.31
CA LEU A 312 13.81 4.88 11.89
C LEU A 312 14.06 4.74 13.41
N THR A 313 13.35 3.85 14.13
CA THR A 313 13.47 3.75 15.60
C THR A 313 14.62 2.85 16.11
N ALA A 314 15.39 2.21 15.22
CA ALA A 314 16.46 1.25 15.57
C ALA A 314 17.89 1.78 15.34
N GLY A 315 18.12 3.10 15.50
CA GLY A 315 19.42 3.72 15.21
C GLY A 315 19.62 4.09 13.73
N SER A 316 18.55 3.98 12.95
CA SER A 316 18.48 4.43 11.57
C SER A 316 18.20 5.95 11.49
N ALA A 317 18.61 6.59 10.40
CA ALA A 317 18.38 8.02 10.16
C ALA A 317 18.34 8.32 8.67
N ILE A 318 17.52 9.29 8.27
CA ILE A 318 17.53 9.91 6.94
C ILE A 318 17.71 11.41 7.16
N ALA A 319 18.65 12.00 6.42
CA ALA A 319 18.91 13.43 6.41
C ALA A 319 19.13 13.89 4.97
N ASN A 320 18.76 15.13 4.66
CA ASN A 320 18.98 15.76 3.36
C ASN A 320 18.56 14.85 2.19
N VAL A 321 17.35 14.29 2.27
CA VAL A 321 16.72 13.52 1.19
C VAL A 321 15.41 14.20 0.89
N GLU A 322 15.28 14.71 -0.33
CA GLU A 322 14.10 15.45 -0.78
C GLU A 322 12.94 14.53 -1.11
N GLN A 323 13.22 13.30 -1.56
CA GLN A 323 12.19 12.34 -1.92
C GLN A 323 12.47 10.92 -1.38
N VAL A 324 11.57 10.39 -0.55
CA VAL A 324 11.59 8.96 -0.21
C VAL A 324 10.56 8.22 -1.06
N ARG A 325 10.97 7.11 -1.67
CA ARG A 325 10.10 6.23 -2.45
C ARG A 325 9.88 4.94 -1.70
N ILE A 326 8.62 4.51 -1.60
CA ILE A 326 8.24 3.26 -0.97
C ILE A 326 7.39 2.49 -1.98
N GLU A 327 7.88 1.33 -2.39
CA GLU A 327 7.18 0.43 -3.30
C GLU A 327 6.64 -0.77 -2.50
N GLY A 328 5.31 -0.90 -2.49
CA GLY A 328 4.57 -2.06 -2.00
C GLY A 328 4.72 -3.28 -2.90
N LEU A 329 4.01 -4.34 -2.56
CA LEU A 329 4.00 -5.64 -3.20
C LEU A 329 2.64 -5.88 -3.87
N SER A 330 2.41 -7.07 -4.42
CA SER A 330 1.09 -7.46 -4.94
C SER A 330 0.14 -7.98 -3.85
N PHE A 331 0.30 -7.54 -2.61
CA PHE A 331 -0.52 -7.93 -1.46
C PHE A 331 -0.96 -6.71 -0.67
N SER A 332 -2.00 -6.85 0.14
CA SER A 332 -2.38 -5.81 1.11
C SER A 332 -1.21 -5.37 1.99
N ASP A 333 -0.83 -4.11 1.84
CA ASP A 333 0.28 -3.46 2.49
C ASP A 333 -0.18 -2.30 3.37
N HIS A 334 0.57 -2.04 4.45
CA HIS A 334 0.46 -0.83 5.23
C HIS A 334 1.77 -0.05 5.11
N LEU A 335 1.75 1.00 4.29
CA LEU A 335 2.88 1.87 4.00
C LEU A 335 2.74 3.17 4.79
N ILE A 336 3.76 3.55 5.54
CA ILE A 336 3.79 4.81 6.29
C ILE A 336 5.07 5.57 5.94
N GLY A 337 4.90 6.78 5.41
CA GLY A 337 5.94 7.77 5.11
C GLY A 337 6.51 8.47 6.35
N GLY A 338 7.14 9.61 6.10
CA GLY A 338 7.97 10.39 7.00
C GLY A 338 7.48 11.82 7.18
N ALA A 339 8.39 12.79 7.07
CA ALA A 339 8.10 14.22 7.17
C ALA A 339 8.61 15.01 5.93
N SER A 340 9.05 14.27 4.91
CA SER A 340 9.56 14.78 3.64
C SER A 340 8.50 14.52 2.56
N ALA A 341 8.70 15.04 1.35
CA ALA A 341 7.85 14.69 0.22
C ALA A 341 8.08 13.23 -0.19
N ASP A 342 7.15 12.35 0.16
CA ASP A 342 7.24 10.93 -0.08
C ASP A 342 6.46 10.53 -1.34
N SER A 343 6.88 9.45 -1.98
CA SER A 343 6.16 8.83 -3.10
C SER A 343 5.93 7.38 -2.78
N MET A 344 4.68 7.02 -2.58
CA MET A 344 4.25 5.68 -2.19
C MET A 344 3.42 5.04 -3.27
N ASP A 345 3.66 3.76 -3.48
CA ASP A 345 3.02 2.96 -4.50
C ASP A 345 2.57 1.63 -3.87
N GLY A 346 1.27 1.41 -3.75
CA GLY A 346 0.66 0.20 -3.16
C GLY A 346 0.82 -1.05 -4.03
N ASN A 347 0.98 -0.89 -5.34
CA ASN A 347 0.97 -1.98 -6.34
C ASN A 347 -0.36 -2.73 -6.43
N GLY A 348 -0.63 -3.73 -5.60
CA GLY A 348 -1.92 -4.40 -5.68
C GLY A 348 -2.29 -5.11 -4.40
N GLY A 349 -3.60 -5.29 -4.17
CA GLY A 349 -4.13 -5.68 -2.86
C GLY A 349 -4.84 -4.49 -2.22
N ASP A 350 -5.59 -4.75 -1.14
CA ASP A 350 -6.25 -3.66 -0.40
C ASP A 350 -5.21 -3.01 0.54
N ASP A 351 -4.72 -1.83 0.18
CA ASP A 351 -3.57 -1.18 0.83
C ASP A 351 -3.98 -0.03 1.77
N ARG A 352 -3.07 0.32 2.69
CA ARG A 352 -3.16 1.49 3.55
C ARG A 352 -1.90 2.33 3.40
N LEU A 353 -2.00 3.51 2.80
CA LEU A 353 -0.88 4.42 2.56
C LEU A 353 -1.04 5.69 3.41
N GLU A 354 -0.02 6.05 4.19
CA GLU A 354 0.00 7.23 5.07
C GLU A 354 1.22 8.13 4.77
N GLY A 355 1.02 9.26 4.08
CA GLY A 355 2.03 10.29 3.73
C GLY A 355 2.65 10.97 4.94
N ARG A 356 1.77 11.47 5.80
CA ARG A 356 2.02 12.21 7.04
C ARG A 356 2.34 13.67 6.83
N ALA A 357 3.59 14.06 6.62
CA ALA A 357 3.94 15.46 6.46
C ALA A 357 4.87 15.62 5.26
N GLY A 358 4.64 16.64 4.43
CA GLY A 358 5.34 16.79 3.16
C GLY A 358 4.33 16.85 2.02
N ASP A 359 4.75 17.28 0.84
CA ASP A 359 3.90 17.24 -0.35
C ASP A 359 4.03 15.83 -0.96
N ASP A 360 3.14 14.92 -0.58
CA ASP A 360 3.26 13.49 -0.84
C ASP A 360 2.57 13.06 -2.16
N ILE A 361 2.99 11.93 -2.72
CA ILE A 361 2.37 11.28 -3.87
C ILE A 361 1.97 9.86 -3.46
N LEU A 362 0.67 9.56 -3.43
CA LEU A 362 0.12 8.25 -3.06
C LEU A 362 -0.59 7.63 -4.27
N TYR A 363 -0.13 6.46 -4.69
CA TYR A 363 -0.79 5.60 -5.68
C TYR A 363 -1.28 4.31 -5.01
N GLY A 364 -2.60 4.12 -4.91
CA GLY A 364 -3.20 2.88 -4.41
C GLY A 364 -3.03 1.71 -5.39
N ARG A 365 -3.43 1.95 -6.65
CA ARG A 365 -3.45 1.03 -7.79
C ARG A 365 -4.58 0.00 -7.75
N GLU A 366 -4.29 -1.30 -7.62
CA GLU A 366 -5.31 -2.36 -7.72
C GLU A 366 -5.79 -2.75 -6.32
N GLY A 367 -7.06 -2.57 -5.98
CA GLY A 367 -7.57 -2.93 -4.65
C GLY A 367 -8.50 -1.87 -4.10
N ASN A 368 -9.01 -2.09 -2.89
CA ASN A 368 -9.77 -1.06 -2.17
C ASN A 368 -8.85 -0.41 -1.15
N ASP A 369 -8.32 0.75 -1.51
CA ASP A 369 -7.23 1.36 -0.77
C ASP A 369 -7.70 2.43 0.22
N LEU A 370 -6.96 2.57 1.32
CA LEU A 370 -7.11 3.64 2.29
C LEU A 370 -5.90 4.57 2.22
N LEU A 371 -6.12 5.78 1.71
CA LEU A 371 -5.08 6.77 1.41
C LEU A 371 -5.20 7.96 2.37
N VAL A 372 -4.13 8.24 3.11
CA VAL A 372 -4.05 9.37 4.03
C VAL A 372 -2.85 10.23 3.63
N GLY A 373 -3.11 11.37 2.97
CA GLY A 373 -2.05 12.32 2.61
C GLY A 373 -1.37 12.89 3.85
N GLY A 374 -2.16 13.52 4.72
CA GLY A 374 -1.65 14.19 5.91
C GLY A 374 -1.40 15.66 5.61
N SER A 375 -0.46 16.29 6.32
CA SER A 375 -0.18 17.72 6.15
C SER A 375 0.75 17.99 4.96
N GLY A 376 0.32 18.84 4.04
CA GLY A 376 1.04 19.12 2.81
C GLY A 376 0.10 19.39 1.65
N ASN A 377 0.62 19.49 0.44
CA ASN A 377 -0.19 19.50 -0.77
C ASN A 377 -0.01 18.18 -1.50
N ASP A 378 -0.91 17.24 -1.26
CA ASP A 378 -0.71 15.86 -1.67
C ASP A 378 -1.33 15.58 -3.05
N LEU A 379 -0.76 14.61 -3.75
CA LEU A 379 -1.36 13.96 -4.90
C LEU A 379 -1.81 12.55 -4.51
N ILE A 380 -3.12 12.33 -4.48
CA ILE A 380 -3.74 11.06 -4.10
C ILE A 380 -4.43 10.47 -5.32
N VAL A 381 -4.06 9.25 -5.69
CA VAL A 381 -4.65 8.48 -6.79
C VAL A 381 -5.03 7.11 -6.27
N GLY A 382 -6.33 6.80 -6.20
CA GLY A 382 -6.83 5.49 -5.77
C GLY A 382 -6.53 4.42 -6.81
N GLY A 383 -7.25 4.46 -7.93
CA GLY A 383 -6.99 3.57 -9.05
C GLY A 383 -8.18 2.67 -9.32
N ALA A 384 -7.95 1.36 -9.34
CA ALA A 384 -8.95 0.36 -9.64
C ALA A 384 -9.46 -0.30 -8.36
N GLY A 385 -10.71 -0.01 -7.98
CA GLY A 385 -11.38 -0.59 -6.84
C GLY A 385 -12.35 0.42 -6.25
N ILE A 386 -12.63 0.31 -4.96
CA ILE A 386 -13.40 1.31 -4.21
C ILE A 386 -12.46 1.93 -3.19
N ASP A 387 -11.94 3.11 -3.50
CA ASP A 387 -10.87 3.73 -2.72
C ASP A 387 -11.40 4.79 -1.76
N THR A 388 -10.70 4.94 -0.64
CA THR A 388 -10.99 5.93 0.40
C THR A 388 -9.82 6.87 0.61
N ALA A 389 -10.01 8.16 0.32
CA ALA A 389 -9.11 9.21 0.82
C ALA A 389 -9.62 9.71 2.18
N LYS A 390 -8.78 9.66 3.21
CA LYS A 390 -9.14 10.11 4.56
C LYS A 390 -8.48 11.44 4.88
N PHE A 391 -9.27 12.36 5.42
CA PHE A 391 -8.86 13.68 5.88
C PHE A 391 -9.13 13.83 7.39
N GLU A 392 -8.17 14.37 8.16
CA GLU A 392 -8.37 14.57 9.59
C GLU A 392 -9.09 15.89 9.86
N GLY A 393 -10.38 15.80 10.16
CA GLY A 393 -11.21 16.94 10.55
C GLY A 393 -12.65 16.81 10.11
N PHE A 394 -13.46 17.79 10.45
CA PHE A 394 -14.87 17.85 10.05
C PHE A 394 -15.02 18.34 8.63
N TYR A 395 -15.97 17.79 7.88
CA TYR A 395 -16.19 18.12 6.47
C TYR A 395 -16.31 19.62 6.20
N LYS A 396 -17.03 20.36 7.06
CA LYS A 396 -17.18 21.82 6.91
C LYS A 396 -15.88 22.62 7.10
N GLN A 397 -14.80 21.99 7.55
CA GLN A 397 -13.46 22.62 7.59
C GLN A 397 -12.72 22.53 6.25
N PHE A 398 -13.27 21.78 5.30
CA PHE A 398 -12.67 21.56 4.00
C PHE A 398 -13.52 22.21 2.89
N SER A 399 -12.84 22.69 1.86
CA SER A 399 -13.43 23.04 0.58
C SER A 399 -13.12 21.94 -0.43
N VAL A 400 -14.15 21.27 -0.93
CA VAL A 400 -14.03 20.25 -1.98
C VAL A 400 -14.50 20.85 -3.30
N VAL A 401 -13.58 20.99 -4.25
CA VAL A 401 -13.84 21.50 -5.59
C VAL A 401 -13.65 20.37 -6.60
N LEU A 402 -14.76 19.93 -7.20
CA LEU A 402 -14.74 18.88 -8.22
C LEU A 402 -14.34 19.47 -9.58
N GLY A 403 -13.27 18.95 -10.16
CA GLY A 403 -12.76 19.32 -11.47
C GLY A 403 -13.25 18.40 -12.59
N SER A 404 -12.96 18.77 -13.83
CA SER A 404 -13.22 17.91 -14.99
C SER A 404 -12.34 16.66 -14.96
N GLY A 405 -12.89 15.49 -15.30
CA GLY A 405 -12.12 14.26 -15.46
C GLY A 405 -11.87 13.48 -14.17
N GLY A 406 -12.75 13.61 -13.17
CA GLY A 406 -12.71 12.79 -11.94
C GLY A 406 -11.66 13.23 -10.91
N ARG A 407 -11.07 14.42 -11.09
CA ARG A 407 -10.12 15.00 -10.14
C ARG A 407 -10.82 16.01 -9.24
N ALA A 408 -10.71 15.84 -7.92
CA ALA A 408 -11.10 16.80 -6.91
C ALA A 408 -9.88 17.58 -6.39
N ILE A 409 -10.11 18.81 -5.98
CA ILE A 409 -9.18 19.59 -5.14
C ILE A 409 -9.82 19.71 -3.76
N VAL A 410 -9.15 19.20 -2.74
CA VAL A 410 -9.58 19.30 -1.34
C VAL A 410 -8.67 20.29 -0.65
N THR A 411 -9.22 21.31 0.00
CA THR A 411 -8.42 22.34 0.70
C THR A 411 -8.90 22.47 2.12
N GLY A 412 -8.03 22.32 3.10
CA GLY A 412 -8.39 22.37 4.51
C GLY A 412 -7.20 22.64 5.44
N PRO A 413 -7.32 22.26 6.73
CA PRO A 413 -6.26 22.45 7.72
C PRO A 413 -4.96 21.71 7.40
N GLU A 414 -5.05 20.60 6.66
CA GLU A 414 -3.90 19.76 6.30
C GLU A 414 -3.16 20.29 5.05
N GLY A 415 -3.84 21.08 4.21
CA GLY A 415 -3.23 21.75 3.06
C GLY A 415 -4.15 21.71 1.84
N ARG A 416 -3.57 21.61 0.63
CA ARG A 416 -4.31 21.61 -0.63
C ARG A 416 -3.99 20.38 -1.46
N ASP A 417 -4.88 19.41 -1.39
CA ASP A 417 -4.70 18.10 -2.00
C ASP A 417 -5.40 17.98 -3.34
N SER A 418 -4.85 17.10 -4.15
CA SER A 418 -5.34 16.71 -5.45
C SER A 418 -5.70 15.25 -5.42
N VAL A 419 -6.99 14.94 -5.45
CA VAL A 419 -7.48 13.57 -5.38
C VAL A 419 -8.10 13.17 -6.71
N SER A 420 -7.81 11.98 -7.21
CA SER A 420 -8.46 11.42 -8.41
C SER A 420 -8.60 9.92 -8.30
N GLU A 421 -9.56 9.33 -9.02
CA GLU A 421 -9.79 7.87 -9.01
C GLU A 421 -10.01 7.38 -7.56
N VAL A 422 -10.81 8.11 -6.79
CA VAL A 422 -11.19 7.77 -5.41
C VAL A 422 -12.69 8.00 -5.25
N GLU A 423 -13.39 6.98 -4.78
CA GLU A 423 -14.85 6.96 -4.67
C GLU A 423 -15.35 7.57 -3.37
N MET A 424 -14.55 7.54 -2.29
CA MET A 424 -14.96 7.96 -0.95
C MET A 424 -13.96 8.92 -0.31
N PHE A 425 -14.41 10.10 0.11
CA PHE A 425 -13.63 11.00 0.96
C PHE A 425 -14.18 10.92 2.38
N GLN A 426 -13.39 10.35 3.29
CA GLN A 426 -13.76 10.16 4.68
C GLN A 426 -13.28 11.34 5.53
N PHE A 427 -14.19 11.90 6.32
CA PHE A 427 -13.95 12.94 7.31
C PHE A 427 -14.34 12.42 8.70
N ALA A 428 -14.11 13.21 9.74
CA ALA A 428 -14.44 12.82 11.11
C ALA A 428 -15.96 12.62 11.32
N ASP A 429 -16.80 13.46 10.70
CA ASP A 429 -18.26 13.50 10.86
C ASP A 429 -19.04 12.86 9.71
N GLY A 430 -18.38 12.15 8.78
CA GLY A 430 -19.08 11.49 7.69
C GLY A 430 -18.21 11.22 6.47
N THR A 431 -18.86 10.80 5.39
CA THR A 431 -18.19 10.40 4.15
C THR A 431 -18.86 11.09 2.96
N LEU A 432 -18.07 11.80 2.16
CA LEU A 432 -18.48 12.23 0.82
C LEU A 432 -18.24 11.07 -0.16
N THR A 433 -19.29 10.51 -0.73
CA THR A 433 -19.18 9.40 -1.68
C THR A 433 -19.61 9.83 -3.09
N PHE A 434 -18.88 9.32 -4.08
CA PHE A 434 -19.13 9.48 -5.51
C PHE A 434 -19.44 8.14 -6.18
N ASP A 435 -19.50 7.04 -5.41
CA ASP A 435 -19.71 5.70 -5.92
C ASP A 435 -21.10 5.59 -6.58
N PRO A 436 -21.19 5.25 -7.88
CA PRO A 436 -22.46 5.06 -8.57
C PRO A 436 -23.30 3.89 -8.04
N ASP A 437 -22.71 3.01 -7.24
CA ASP A 437 -23.34 1.86 -6.61
C ASP A 437 -23.67 2.05 -5.12
N ALA A 438 -23.28 3.18 -4.51
CA ALA A 438 -23.64 3.53 -3.14
C ALA A 438 -25.16 3.74 -2.96
N ALA A 439 -25.62 3.65 -1.71
CA ALA A 439 -27.04 3.77 -1.37
C ALA A 439 -27.64 5.10 -1.85
N PHE A 440 -26.93 6.22 -1.69
CA PHE A 440 -27.41 7.53 -2.13
C PHE A 440 -27.67 7.58 -3.64
N ALA A 441 -26.78 6.99 -4.45
CA ALA A 441 -26.88 7.03 -5.90
C ALA A 441 -28.08 6.19 -6.37
N ARG A 442 -28.32 5.06 -5.71
CA ARG A 442 -29.50 4.20 -5.92
C ARG A 442 -30.80 4.89 -5.50
N VAL A 443 -30.83 5.52 -4.33
CA VAL A 443 -31.98 6.29 -3.85
C VAL A 443 -32.30 7.45 -4.78
N LEU A 444 -31.28 8.20 -5.21
CA LEU A 444 -31.43 9.31 -6.16
C LEU A 444 -32.05 8.84 -7.47
N ARG A 445 -31.57 7.72 -8.04
CA ARG A 445 -32.13 7.15 -9.28
C ARG A 445 -33.56 6.63 -9.09
N ALA A 446 -33.88 6.03 -7.95
CA ALA A 446 -35.24 5.62 -7.64
C ALA A 446 -36.18 6.84 -7.51
N TYR A 447 -35.73 7.92 -6.88
CA TYR A 447 -36.46 9.18 -6.80
C TYR A 447 -36.72 9.79 -8.17
N ASP A 448 -35.70 9.85 -9.02
CA ASP A 448 -35.83 10.39 -10.37
C ASP A 448 -36.81 9.55 -11.21
N THR A 449 -36.71 8.22 -11.12
CA THR A 449 -37.60 7.29 -11.83
C THR A 449 -39.06 7.44 -11.40
N VAL A 450 -39.32 7.58 -10.09
CA VAL A 450 -40.69 7.66 -9.56
C VAL A 450 -41.26 9.07 -9.68
N LEU A 451 -40.52 10.09 -9.25
CA LEU A 451 -41.03 11.46 -9.08
C LEU A 451 -40.52 12.44 -10.15
N GLY A 452 -39.60 12.04 -11.04
CA GLY A 452 -39.05 12.90 -12.09
C GLY A 452 -38.19 14.05 -11.55
N ARG A 453 -37.60 13.87 -10.36
CA ARG A 453 -36.79 14.87 -9.67
C ARG A 453 -35.84 14.22 -8.66
N VAL A 454 -34.79 14.95 -8.28
CA VAL A 454 -33.90 14.57 -7.18
C VAL A 454 -34.56 14.75 -5.80
N PRO A 455 -34.19 13.94 -4.79
CA PRO A 455 -34.62 14.13 -3.41
C PRO A 455 -34.03 15.41 -2.81
N ASP A 456 -34.75 16.00 -1.83
CA ASP A 456 -34.15 17.00 -0.94
C ASP A 456 -33.16 16.32 0.04
N PRO A 457 -32.26 17.08 0.70
CA PRO A 457 -31.24 16.48 1.57
C PRO A 457 -31.80 15.60 2.68
N VAL A 458 -32.90 16.01 3.32
CA VAL A 458 -33.54 15.26 4.42
C VAL A 458 -34.13 13.94 3.92
N GLY A 459 -34.84 13.98 2.79
CA GLY A 459 -35.40 12.78 2.17
C GLY A 459 -34.32 11.81 1.69
N LEU A 460 -33.20 12.33 1.18
CA LEU A 460 -32.08 11.51 0.75
C LEU A 460 -31.41 10.81 1.93
N ASP A 461 -31.04 11.56 2.97
CA ASP A 461 -30.45 11.04 4.24
C ASP A 461 -31.35 9.92 4.79
N TYR A 462 -32.65 10.20 4.97
CA TYR A 462 -33.61 9.24 5.50
C TYR A 462 -33.61 7.87 4.79
N TYR A 463 -33.59 7.85 3.46
CA TYR A 463 -33.59 6.59 2.72
C TYR A 463 -32.20 5.94 2.67
N VAL A 464 -31.14 6.73 2.70
CA VAL A 464 -29.76 6.22 2.79
C VAL A 464 -29.57 5.50 4.12
N ASP A 465 -29.87 6.11 5.26
CA ASP A 465 -29.75 5.50 6.59
C ASP A 465 -30.59 4.22 6.69
N ARG A 466 -31.80 4.24 6.12
CA ARG A 466 -32.65 3.04 6.05
C ARG A 466 -32.01 1.89 5.30
N MET A 467 -31.26 2.18 4.23
CA MET A 467 -30.56 1.16 3.47
C MET A 467 -29.28 0.71 4.18
N GLU A 468 -28.48 1.64 4.70
CA GLU A 468 -27.17 1.37 5.29
C GLU A 468 -27.26 0.78 6.70
N ASP A 469 -28.10 1.34 7.57
CA ASP A 469 -28.18 0.94 8.99
C ASP A 469 -29.28 -0.10 9.26
N PHE A 470 -30.38 -0.02 8.52
CA PHE A 470 -31.55 -0.89 8.72
C PHE A 470 -31.69 -1.99 7.67
N GLY A 471 -30.81 -2.04 6.66
CA GLY A 471 -30.80 -3.07 5.61
C GLY A 471 -32.05 -3.05 4.72
N THR A 472 -32.73 -1.91 4.61
CA THR A 472 -33.88 -1.75 3.72
C THR A 472 -33.44 -1.97 2.27
N SER A 473 -34.20 -2.75 1.50
CA SER A 473 -33.85 -2.97 0.09
C SER A 473 -34.24 -1.78 -0.78
N LEU A 474 -33.54 -1.57 -1.90
CA LEU A 474 -33.93 -0.55 -2.89
C LEU A 474 -35.36 -0.75 -3.42
N THR A 475 -35.81 -2.01 -3.51
CA THR A 475 -37.18 -2.35 -3.88
C THR A 475 -38.19 -1.84 -2.85
N ASP A 476 -37.87 -1.91 -1.56
CA ASP A 476 -38.74 -1.39 -0.51
C ASP A 476 -38.78 0.14 -0.52
N VAL A 477 -37.64 0.79 -0.77
CA VAL A 477 -37.57 2.24 -1.02
C VAL A 477 -38.46 2.61 -2.22
N ALA A 478 -38.30 1.92 -3.34
CA ALA A 478 -39.11 2.16 -4.54
C ALA A 478 -40.61 1.91 -4.31
N ASN A 479 -40.98 0.91 -3.52
CA ASN A 479 -42.36 0.65 -3.13
C ASN A 479 -42.94 1.75 -2.24
N ASP A 480 -42.15 2.27 -1.29
CA ASP A 480 -42.56 3.36 -0.40
C ASP A 480 -42.77 4.66 -1.20
N LEU A 481 -41.80 5.02 -2.05
CA LEU A 481 -41.93 6.15 -2.99
C LEU A 481 -43.13 6.00 -3.92
N SER A 482 -43.33 4.80 -4.46
CA SER A 482 -44.49 4.48 -5.30
C SER A 482 -45.80 4.53 -4.52
N SER A 483 -45.78 4.37 -3.20
CA SER A 483 -46.98 4.45 -2.36
C SER A 483 -47.32 5.87 -1.92
N SER A 484 -46.43 6.84 -2.21
CA SER A 484 -46.65 8.24 -1.90
C SER A 484 -47.96 8.76 -2.53
N ARG A 485 -48.63 9.66 -1.81
CA ARG A 485 -49.91 10.23 -2.24
C ARG A 485 -49.80 10.95 -3.58
N GLU A 486 -48.68 11.64 -3.81
CA GLU A 486 -48.37 12.34 -5.06
C GLU A 486 -48.30 11.35 -6.23
N PHE A 487 -47.48 10.30 -6.09
CA PHE A 487 -47.30 9.33 -7.15
C PHE A 487 -48.56 8.50 -7.43
N GLN A 488 -49.29 8.11 -6.38
CA GLN A 488 -50.56 7.39 -6.53
C GLN A 488 -51.64 8.25 -7.18
N ALA A 489 -51.65 9.56 -6.95
CA ALA A 489 -52.56 10.46 -7.66
C ALA A 489 -52.28 10.50 -9.18
N ALA A 490 -51.01 10.41 -9.57
CA ALA A 490 -50.61 10.39 -10.98
C ALA A 490 -50.78 9.02 -11.64
N THR A 491 -50.53 7.92 -10.91
CA THR A 491 -50.35 6.58 -11.51
C THR A 491 -51.37 5.53 -11.06
N GLY A 492 -52.13 5.78 -10.00
CA GLY A 492 -53.00 4.79 -9.37
C GLY A 492 -54.14 4.29 -10.28
N GLY A 493 -54.57 5.11 -11.25
CA GLY A 493 -55.57 4.74 -12.24
C GLY A 493 -55.02 4.18 -13.57
N LEU A 494 -53.70 4.12 -13.74
CA LEU A 494 -53.09 3.68 -15.00
C LEU A 494 -53.13 2.15 -15.12
N THR A 495 -53.37 1.66 -16.34
CA THR A 495 -53.13 0.26 -16.68
C THR A 495 -51.64 -0.05 -16.60
N ASN A 496 -51.26 -1.33 -16.49
CA ASN A 496 -49.85 -1.71 -16.46
C ASN A 496 -49.08 -1.19 -17.69
N SER A 497 -49.68 -1.25 -18.88
CA SER A 497 -49.03 -0.72 -20.09
C SER A 497 -48.84 0.80 -20.08
N ALA A 498 -49.83 1.55 -19.58
CA ALA A 498 -49.73 3.00 -19.44
C ALA A 498 -48.77 3.41 -18.31
N PHE A 499 -48.68 2.60 -17.25
CA PHE A 499 -47.71 2.77 -16.17
C PHE A 499 -46.28 2.59 -16.67
N VAL A 500 -46.04 1.58 -17.52
CA VAL A 500 -44.73 1.39 -18.16
C VAL A 500 -44.35 2.62 -18.99
N ASP A 501 -45.25 3.15 -19.82
CA ASP A 501 -44.97 4.39 -20.56
C ASP A 501 -44.64 5.57 -19.63
N PHE A 502 -45.38 5.71 -18.53
CA PHE A 502 -45.17 6.79 -17.56
C PHE A 502 -43.75 6.75 -16.98
N ILE A 503 -43.32 5.58 -16.49
CA ILE A 503 -42.01 5.39 -15.88
C ILE A 503 -40.87 5.56 -16.89
N TYR A 504 -41.02 5.09 -18.13
CA TYR A 504 -40.05 5.33 -19.20
C TYR A 504 -39.86 6.82 -19.51
N ASN A 505 -40.95 7.59 -19.54
CA ASN A 505 -40.87 9.03 -19.79
C ASN A 505 -40.24 9.78 -18.61
N ASN A 506 -40.48 9.36 -17.37
CA ASN A 506 -39.85 9.95 -16.20
C ASN A 506 -38.34 9.66 -16.19
N ALA A 507 -37.96 8.38 -16.13
CA ALA A 507 -36.56 7.98 -15.98
C ALA A 507 -35.71 8.25 -17.24
N LEU A 508 -36.20 7.82 -18.40
CA LEU A 508 -35.38 7.80 -19.63
C LEU A 508 -35.67 8.99 -20.56
N HIS A 509 -36.62 9.85 -20.19
CA HIS A 509 -37.06 11.00 -21.00
C HIS A 509 -37.46 10.64 -22.44
N ARG A 510 -37.95 9.42 -22.64
CA ARG A 510 -38.41 8.91 -23.95
C ARG A 510 -39.53 7.90 -23.80
N ALA A 511 -40.22 7.65 -24.91
CA ALA A 511 -41.17 6.55 -24.99
C ALA A 511 -40.48 5.18 -24.86
N ALA A 512 -41.19 4.22 -24.26
CA ALA A 512 -40.78 2.83 -24.24
C ALA A 512 -40.71 2.27 -25.66
N ASP A 513 -39.65 1.53 -25.96
CA ASP A 513 -39.58 0.79 -27.21
C ASP A 513 -40.57 -0.39 -27.20
N THR A 514 -40.93 -0.88 -28.38
CA THR A 514 -41.94 -1.93 -28.53
C THR A 514 -41.61 -3.20 -27.72
N GLY A 515 -40.33 -3.56 -27.62
CA GLY A 515 -39.89 -4.77 -26.93
C GLY A 515 -39.94 -4.59 -25.41
N GLY A 516 -39.30 -3.53 -24.90
CA GLY A 516 -39.28 -3.20 -23.48
C GLY A 516 -40.69 -3.00 -22.92
N LYS A 517 -41.57 -2.29 -23.65
CA LYS A 517 -42.96 -2.10 -23.25
C LYS A 517 -43.71 -3.42 -23.11
N ALA A 518 -43.59 -4.31 -24.10
CA ALA A 518 -44.26 -5.60 -24.09
C ALA A 518 -43.77 -6.47 -22.93
N TYR A 519 -42.45 -6.51 -22.71
CA TYR A 519 -41.82 -7.27 -21.62
C TYR A 519 -42.32 -6.83 -20.24
N TYR A 520 -42.19 -5.54 -19.90
CA TYR A 520 -42.55 -5.06 -18.57
C TYR A 520 -44.06 -5.06 -18.32
N THR A 521 -44.88 -4.81 -19.36
CA THR A 521 -46.35 -4.95 -19.23
C THR A 521 -46.71 -6.39 -18.85
N GLN A 522 -46.14 -7.37 -19.55
CA GLN A 522 -46.38 -8.79 -19.27
C GLN A 522 -45.86 -9.20 -17.88
N ALA A 523 -44.70 -8.70 -17.46
CA ALA A 523 -44.14 -8.97 -16.15
C ALA A 523 -45.06 -8.46 -15.02
N LEU A 524 -45.56 -7.23 -15.14
CA LEU A 524 -46.52 -6.64 -14.20
C LEU A 524 -47.85 -7.41 -14.18
N ASP A 525 -48.37 -7.81 -15.35
CA ASP A 525 -49.58 -8.63 -15.45
C ASP A 525 -49.41 -10.00 -14.79
N ASN A 526 -48.19 -10.54 -14.76
CA ASN A 526 -47.82 -11.80 -14.13
C ASN A 526 -47.39 -11.69 -12.66
N GLY A 527 -47.54 -10.51 -12.04
CA GLY A 527 -47.35 -10.33 -10.59
C GLY A 527 -46.02 -9.69 -10.16
N MET A 528 -45.21 -9.16 -11.08
CA MET A 528 -44.13 -8.23 -10.73
C MET A 528 -44.73 -7.01 -10.01
N THR A 529 -44.08 -6.53 -8.94
CA THR A 529 -44.53 -5.30 -8.27
C THR A 529 -44.13 -4.08 -9.09
N ARG A 530 -44.89 -2.98 -8.94
CA ARG A 530 -44.53 -1.71 -9.56
C ARG A 530 -43.15 -1.21 -9.10
N GLY A 531 -42.79 -1.40 -7.82
CA GLY A 531 -41.47 -1.07 -7.30
C GLY A 531 -40.34 -1.90 -7.91
N ALA A 532 -40.56 -3.20 -8.18
CA ALA A 532 -39.55 -4.03 -8.86
C ALA A 532 -39.27 -3.52 -10.28
N PHE A 533 -40.30 -3.13 -11.03
CA PHE A 533 -40.12 -2.50 -12.35
C PHE A 533 -39.38 -1.16 -12.25
N VAL A 534 -39.71 -0.32 -11.26
CA VAL A 534 -38.99 0.93 -11.00
C VAL A 534 -37.50 0.67 -10.77
N VAL A 535 -37.16 -0.30 -9.93
CA VAL A 535 -35.76 -0.66 -9.66
C VAL A 535 -35.04 -1.09 -10.94
N ASP A 536 -35.63 -2.01 -11.70
CA ASP A 536 -35.06 -2.50 -12.97
C ASP A 536 -34.74 -1.37 -13.94
N LEU A 537 -35.64 -0.39 -14.09
CA LEU A 537 -35.40 0.75 -14.98
C LEU A 537 -34.39 1.73 -14.40
N SER A 538 -34.48 2.01 -13.09
CA SER A 538 -33.61 2.95 -12.39
C SER A 538 -32.13 2.53 -12.41
N GLU A 539 -31.87 1.22 -12.40
CA GLU A 539 -30.52 0.64 -12.43
C GLU A 539 -30.08 0.20 -13.83
N SER A 540 -30.89 0.48 -14.86
CA SER A 540 -30.51 0.22 -16.24
C SER A 540 -29.28 1.04 -16.65
N THR A 541 -28.45 0.50 -17.55
CA THR A 541 -27.26 1.21 -18.06
C THR A 541 -27.60 2.59 -18.64
N GLU A 542 -28.75 2.71 -19.29
CA GLU A 542 -29.22 3.97 -19.87
C GLU A 542 -29.53 5.00 -18.77
N HIS A 543 -30.29 4.62 -17.74
CA HIS A 543 -30.65 5.52 -16.65
C HIS A 543 -29.45 5.93 -15.78
N ARG A 544 -28.55 4.97 -15.50
CA ARG A 544 -27.27 5.26 -14.84
C ARG A 544 -26.44 6.27 -15.64
N GLY A 545 -26.47 6.20 -16.97
CA GLY A 545 -25.84 7.19 -17.85
C GLY A 545 -26.48 8.58 -17.76
N LEU A 546 -27.82 8.66 -17.65
CA LEU A 546 -28.54 9.94 -17.53
C LEU A 546 -28.31 10.63 -16.18
N THR A 547 -28.16 9.85 -15.12
CA THR A 547 -27.98 10.37 -13.74
C THR A 547 -26.52 10.49 -13.32
N ALA A 548 -25.57 10.04 -14.15
CA ALA A 548 -24.13 10.05 -13.84
C ALA A 548 -23.61 11.44 -13.42
N ALA A 549 -24.07 12.51 -14.08
CA ALA A 549 -23.66 13.87 -13.75
C ALA A 549 -24.16 14.34 -12.37
N GLN A 550 -25.30 13.82 -11.91
CA GLN A 550 -25.83 14.13 -10.58
C GLN A 550 -25.06 13.35 -9.50
N VAL A 551 -24.80 12.06 -9.73
CA VAL A 551 -23.97 11.22 -8.85
C VAL A 551 -22.55 11.78 -8.72
N ALA A 552 -21.99 12.29 -9.82
CA ALA A 552 -20.66 12.90 -9.84
C ALA A 552 -20.53 14.18 -8.98
N ASN A 553 -21.64 14.79 -8.53
CA ASN A 553 -21.58 15.89 -7.56
C ASN A 553 -21.29 15.40 -6.12
N GLY A 554 -21.40 14.09 -5.88
CA GLY A 554 -21.23 13.45 -4.60
C GLY A 554 -22.39 13.70 -3.62
N PHE A 555 -22.45 12.85 -2.61
CA PHE A 555 -23.32 13.03 -1.45
C PHE A 555 -22.51 12.85 -0.17
N PHE A 556 -22.59 13.82 0.73
CA PHE A 556 -22.00 13.70 2.05
C PHE A 556 -22.99 13.02 2.98
N ASN A 557 -22.75 11.74 3.26
CA ASN A 557 -23.47 11.00 4.28
C ASN A 557 -22.88 11.36 5.66
N THR A 558 -23.69 11.98 6.51
CA THR A 558 -23.22 12.46 7.83
C THR A 558 -23.40 11.35 8.85
N ASP A 559 -22.41 11.13 9.71
CA ASP A 559 -22.45 10.07 10.70
C ASP A 559 -23.54 10.30 11.75
N ASP A 560 -24.45 9.33 11.90
CA ASP A 560 -25.57 9.31 12.86
C ASP A 560 -25.18 9.65 14.29
N THR A 561 -24.00 9.21 14.73
CA THR A 561 -23.52 9.47 16.09
C THR A 561 -23.20 10.95 16.24
N PHE A 562 -22.53 11.54 15.24
CA PHE A 562 -22.24 12.96 15.20
C PHE A 562 -23.52 13.79 15.10
N GLN A 563 -24.46 13.42 14.23
CA GLN A 563 -25.77 14.08 14.11
C GLN A 563 -26.54 14.05 15.45
N SER A 564 -26.65 12.88 16.08
CA SER A 564 -27.36 12.70 17.35
C SER A 564 -26.76 13.58 18.46
N ILE A 565 -25.43 13.64 18.55
CA ILE A 565 -24.76 14.47 19.55
C ILE A 565 -24.95 15.97 19.24
N ALA A 566 -24.92 16.39 17.97
CA ALA A 566 -25.20 17.77 17.58
C ALA A 566 -26.63 18.19 17.95
N LEU A 567 -27.63 17.33 17.75
CA LEU A 567 -29.01 17.56 18.20
C LEU A 567 -29.12 17.66 19.73
N LEU A 568 -28.31 16.92 20.48
CA LEU A 568 -28.25 17.06 21.94
C LEU A 568 -27.61 18.38 22.37
N TYR A 569 -26.57 18.86 21.67
CA TYR A 569 -25.99 20.18 21.92
C TYR A 569 -27.03 21.28 21.76
N ASP A 570 -27.78 21.26 20.66
CA ASP A 570 -28.84 22.22 20.43
C ASP A 570 -29.96 22.09 21.48
N GLY A 571 -30.48 20.87 21.70
CA GLY A 571 -31.57 20.65 22.64
C GLY A 571 -31.23 21.08 24.09
N PHE A 572 -30.03 20.75 24.58
CA PHE A 572 -29.64 21.05 25.97
C PHE A 572 -29.08 22.45 26.18
N ALA A 573 -28.38 23.00 25.20
CA ALA A 573 -27.60 24.22 25.36
C ALA A 573 -27.99 25.33 24.38
N ASN A 574 -28.94 25.08 23.46
CA ASN A 574 -29.44 26.00 22.44
C ASN A 574 -28.29 26.65 21.67
N ARG A 575 -27.33 25.82 21.23
CA ARG A 575 -26.10 26.22 20.55
C ARG A 575 -25.57 25.11 19.66
N LEU A 576 -24.79 25.52 18.66
CA LEU A 576 -23.94 24.61 17.89
C LEU A 576 -22.90 23.92 18.79
N PRO A 577 -22.52 22.66 18.47
CA PRO A 577 -21.42 21.98 19.13
C PRO A 577 -20.10 22.72 18.90
N ASP A 578 -19.20 22.67 19.87
CA ASP A 578 -17.79 22.96 19.62
C ASP A 578 -17.09 21.71 19.07
N ALA A 579 -16.12 21.91 18.18
CA ALA A 579 -15.43 20.82 17.46
C ALA A 579 -14.83 19.77 18.40
N SER A 580 -14.11 20.20 19.44
CA SER A 580 -13.46 19.31 20.40
C SER A 580 -14.45 18.51 21.24
N GLY A 581 -15.53 19.15 21.71
CA GLY A 581 -16.57 18.48 22.49
C GLY A 581 -17.38 17.49 21.66
N LEU A 582 -17.65 17.80 20.38
CA LEU A 582 -18.33 16.89 19.47
C LEU A 582 -17.49 15.63 19.21
N ALA A 583 -16.22 15.80 18.82
CA ALA A 583 -15.29 14.69 18.62
C ALA A 583 -15.15 13.84 19.91
N TYR A 584 -14.99 14.49 21.06
CA TYR A 584 -14.85 13.82 22.36
C TYR A 584 -15.99 12.83 22.65
N TYR A 585 -17.24 13.25 22.44
CA TYR A 585 -18.40 12.41 22.71
C TYR A 585 -18.59 11.35 21.61
N ALA A 586 -18.45 11.75 20.35
CA ALA A 586 -18.69 10.85 19.22
C ALA A 586 -17.69 9.69 19.17
N GLU A 587 -16.39 9.94 19.35
CA GLU A 587 -15.37 8.89 19.43
C GLU A 587 -15.63 7.90 20.57
N ARG A 588 -16.15 8.37 21.70
CA ARG A 588 -16.47 7.51 22.85
C ARG A 588 -17.69 6.65 22.61
N VAL A 589 -18.70 7.20 21.94
CA VAL A 589 -19.89 6.45 21.54
C VAL A 589 -19.53 5.40 20.48
N LYS A 590 -18.78 5.79 19.43
CA LYS A 590 -18.33 4.89 18.36
C LYS A 590 -17.41 3.77 18.86
N SER A 591 -16.56 4.05 19.84
CA SER A 591 -15.71 3.03 20.50
C SER A 591 -16.46 2.15 21.50
N GLY A 592 -17.73 2.45 21.81
CA GLY A 592 -18.52 1.75 22.83
C GLY A 592 -18.08 2.02 24.27
N SER A 593 -17.17 2.97 24.49
CA SER A 593 -16.75 3.40 25.84
C SER A 593 -17.80 4.26 26.54
N MET A 594 -18.74 4.81 25.77
CA MET A 594 -19.88 5.56 26.28
C MET A 594 -21.14 5.28 25.45
N THR A 595 -22.31 5.45 26.04
CA THR A 595 -23.61 5.38 25.36
C THR A 595 -24.16 6.76 25.13
N LEU A 596 -25.06 6.93 24.15
CA LEU A 596 -25.76 8.20 23.92
C LEU A 596 -26.55 8.64 25.16
N ALA A 597 -27.08 7.69 25.95
CA ALA A 597 -27.73 8.00 27.23
C ALA A 597 -26.76 8.58 28.28
N GLN A 598 -25.50 8.13 28.29
CA GLN A 598 -24.46 8.73 29.13
C GLN A 598 -24.08 10.12 28.63
N VAL A 599 -24.04 10.37 27.31
CA VAL A 599 -23.86 11.73 26.75
C VAL A 599 -24.95 12.63 27.33
N THR A 600 -26.22 12.25 27.16
CA THR A 600 -27.37 12.98 27.71
C THR A 600 -27.24 13.27 29.20
N ASN A 601 -26.78 12.30 30.00
CA ASN A 601 -26.57 12.51 31.43
C ASN A 601 -25.48 13.54 31.71
N ASP A 602 -24.37 13.52 30.96
CA ASP A 602 -23.29 14.51 31.11
C ASP A 602 -23.82 15.91 30.80
N PHE A 603 -24.56 16.09 29.70
CA PHE A 603 -25.23 17.36 29.37
C PHE A 603 -26.20 17.80 30.47
N ALA A 604 -26.96 16.89 31.04
CA ALA A 604 -27.88 17.18 32.15
C ALA A 604 -27.16 17.58 33.45
N THR A 605 -25.88 17.24 33.59
CA THR A 605 -25.08 17.68 34.75
C THR A 605 -24.54 19.10 34.60
N SER A 606 -24.61 19.68 33.39
CA SER A 606 -24.15 21.04 33.12
C SER A 606 -24.84 22.07 34.01
N VAL A 607 -24.13 23.16 34.30
CA VAL A 607 -24.65 24.24 35.15
C VAL A 607 -25.75 24.99 34.40
N GLU A 608 -25.59 25.14 33.10
CA GLU A 608 -26.52 25.76 32.17
C GLU A 608 -27.88 25.06 32.22
N PHE A 609 -27.91 23.74 32.03
CA PHE A 609 -29.15 22.98 32.05
C PHE A 609 -29.83 23.04 33.43
N LYS A 610 -29.07 22.82 34.51
CA LYS A 610 -29.59 22.87 35.90
C LYS A 610 -30.19 24.23 36.22
N ASN A 611 -29.54 25.32 35.81
CA ASN A 611 -30.06 26.67 36.01
C ASN A 611 -31.29 26.94 35.14
N GLY A 612 -31.31 26.42 33.91
CA GLY A 612 -32.44 26.57 32.98
C GLY A 612 -33.75 26.00 33.54
N ILE A 613 -33.68 24.86 34.24
CA ILE A 613 -34.86 24.21 34.83
C ILE A 613 -35.11 24.58 36.31
N ALA A 614 -34.21 25.32 36.94
CA ALA A 614 -34.32 25.64 38.37
C ALA A 614 -35.60 26.41 38.70
N GLY A 615 -36.35 25.93 39.69
CA GLY A 615 -37.58 26.58 40.17
C GLY A 615 -38.79 26.45 39.24
N LYS A 616 -38.69 25.69 38.15
CA LYS A 616 -39.81 25.39 37.24
C LYS A 616 -40.57 24.15 37.69
N ASP A 617 -41.89 24.15 37.51
CA ASP A 617 -42.69 22.93 37.62
C ASP A 617 -42.56 22.04 36.37
N ASN A 618 -43.06 20.79 36.45
CA ASN A 618 -42.95 19.83 35.35
C ASN A 618 -43.58 20.32 34.04
N GLY A 619 -44.68 21.08 34.09
CA GLY A 619 -45.29 21.64 32.90
C GLY A 619 -44.42 22.74 32.29
N GLN A 620 -43.87 23.63 33.12
CA GLN A 620 -42.95 24.69 32.70
C GLN A 620 -41.62 24.14 32.15
N ILE A 621 -41.16 22.99 32.65
CA ILE A 621 -40.00 22.29 32.10
C ILE A 621 -40.30 21.78 30.69
N VAL A 622 -41.45 21.14 30.48
CA VAL A 622 -41.87 20.68 29.14
C VAL A 622 -42.00 21.85 28.17
N ASP A 623 -42.64 22.95 28.60
CA ASP A 623 -42.78 24.16 27.79
C ASP A 623 -41.41 24.74 27.38
N LEU A 624 -40.44 24.75 28.31
CA LEU A 624 -39.08 25.19 28.03
C LEU A 624 -38.36 24.29 27.02
N ILE A 625 -38.46 22.96 27.19
CA ILE A 625 -37.80 21.99 26.29
C ILE A 625 -38.35 22.14 24.86
N TYR A 626 -39.67 22.18 24.69
CA TYR A 626 -40.27 22.41 23.38
C TYR A 626 -39.83 23.73 22.75
N GLN A 627 -39.78 24.81 23.54
CA GLN A 627 -39.39 26.11 23.02
C GLN A 627 -37.91 26.14 22.60
N ASN A 628 -37.02 25.48 23.33
CA ASN A 628 -35.60 25.48 23.04
C ASN A 628 -35.21 24.52 21.92
N THR A 629 -35.92 23.40 21.78
CA THR A 629 -35.55 22.33 20.84
C THR A 629 -36.37 22.35 19.55
N LEU A 630 -37.61 22.82 19.60
CA LEU A 630 -38.52 22.79 18.44
C LEU A 630 -38.98 24.20 18.01
N ASP A 631 -38.45 25.25 18.63
CA ASP A 631 -38.81 26.65 18.38
C ASP A 631 -40.32 26.97 18.48
N ARG A 632 -41.07 26.17 19.26
CA ARG A 632 -42.51 26.34 19.41
C ARG A 632 -43.03 25.89 20.77
N ALA A 633 -44.24 26.30 21.09
CA ALA A 633 -44.98 25.75 22.22
C ALA A 633 -45.43 24.29 21.93
N PRO A 634 -45.53 23.44 22.96
CA PRO A 634 -46.12 22.11 22.80
C PRO A 634 -47.62 22.22 22.50
N ASP A 635 -48.13 21.30 21.70
CA ASP A 635 -49.57 21.12 21.60
C ASP A 635 -50.14 20.49 22.88
N THR A 636 -51.47 20.53 23.04
CA THR A 636 -52.15 20.03 24.24
C THR A 636 -51.84 18.57 24.56
N VAL A 637 -51.65 17.72 23.54
CA VAL A 637 -51.41 16.28 23.71
C VAL A 637 -49.96 16.03 24.09
N GLY A 638 -49.00 16.59 23.34
CA GLY A 638 -47.58 16.48 23.63
C GLY A 638 -47.22 17.02 25.00
N ARG A 639 -47.76 18.20 25.37
CA ARG A 639 -47.56 18.79 26.70
C ARG A 639 -48.03 17.85 27.81
N ALA A 640 -49.24 17.31 27.69
CA ALA A 640 -49.81 16.41 28.69
C ALA A 640 -49.05 15.09 28.79
N PHE A 641 -48.59 14.55 27.65
CA PHE A 641 -47.80 13.33 27.60
C PHE A 641 -46.48 13.47 28.38
N TYR A 642 -45.64 14.44 28.02
CA TYR A 642 -44.34 14.61 28.65
C TYR A 642 -44.42 15.09 30.10
N GLN A 643 -45.41 15.95 30.43
CA GLN A 643 -45.64 16.34 31.81
C GLN A 643 -45.99 15.11 32.66
N SER A 644 -46.84 14.23 32.16
CA SER A 644 -47.19 13.00 32.85
C SER A 644 -46.01 12.03 33.02
N GLN A 645 -45.00 12.07 32.14
CA GLN A 645 -43.78 11.27 32.31
C GLN A 645 -42.94 11.82 33.46
N LEU A 646 -42.73 13.13 33.54
CA LEU A 646 -42.03 13.78 34.64
C LEU A 646 -42.75 13.55 35.98
N ASP A 647 -44.08 13.63 36.01
CA ASP A 647 -44.90 13.35 37.19
C ASP A 647 -44.73 11.89 37.69
N ARG A 648 -44.40 10.96 36.78
CA ARG A 648 -44.11 9.54 37.09
C ARG A 648 -42.64 9.27 37.39
N GLY A 649 -41.81 10.30 37.45
CA GLY A 649 -40.39 10.19 37.81
C GLY A 649 -39.42 10.06 36.64
N ALA A 650 -39.84 10.31 35.40
CA ALA A 650 -38.90 10.54 34.31
C ALA A 650 -38.03 11.77 34.62
N THR A 651 -36.79 11.77 34.15
CA THR A 651 -35.89 12.92 34.32
C THR A 651 -36.19 13.96 33.23
N ALA A 652 -35.98 15.25 33.54
CA ALA A 652 -36.03 16.32 32.54
C ALA A 652 -35.06 16.06 31.38
N ALA A 653 -33.90 15.47 31.67
CA ALA A 653 -32.91 15.05 30.69
C ALA A 653 -33.44 13.98 29.72
N GLY A 654 -34.16 12.97 30.23
CA GLY A 654 -34.75 11.92 29.40
C GLY A 654 -35.87 12.45 28.51
N VAL A 655 -36.69 13.37 29.01
CA VAL A 655 -37.71 14.06 28.19
C VAL A 655 -37.05 14.91 27.10
N LEU A 656 -36.00 15.66 27.44
CA LEU A 656 -35.28 16.47 26.47
C LEU A 656 -34.62 15.60 25.40
N GLN A 657 -33.98 14.50 25.77
CA GLN A 657 -33.39 13.57 24.81
C GLN A 657 -34.42 13.04 23.81
N ASP A 658 -35.60 12.63 24.27
CA ASP A 658 -36.67 12.11 23.40
C ASP A 658 -37.14 13.17 22.39
N ILE A 659 -37.24 14.43 22.83
CA ILE A 659 -37.62 15.55 21.96
C ILE A 659 -36.48 15.96 21.02
N ALA A 660 -35.24 16.01 21.51
CA ALA A 660 -34.07 16.41 20.73
C ALA A 660 -33.71 15.40 19.65
N LEU A 661 -33.93 14.11 19.87
CA LEU A 661 -33.70 13.06 18.87
C LEU A 661 -34.97 12.76 18.04
N SER A 662 -35.98 13.64 18.11
CA SER A 662 -37.20 13.47 17.32
C SER A 662 -36.98 13.87 15.86
N ALA A 663 -37.77 13.26 14.97
CA ALA A 663 -37.78 13.60 13.55
C ALA A 663 -38.13 15.09 13.30
N GLU A 664 -38.93 15.69 14.18
CA GLU A 664 -39.29 17.11 14.07
C GLU A 664 -38.07 18.01 14.32
N HIS A 665 -37.28 17.72 15.37
CA HIS A 665 -36.06 18.48 15.65
C HIS A 665 -35.02 18.28 14.56
N TYR A 666 -34.84 17.03 14.09
CA TYR A 666 -33.97 16.73 12.97
C TYR A 666 -34.30 17.58 11.73
N ILE A 667 -35.59 17.67 11.35
CA ILE A 667 -36.02 18.50 10.21
C ILE A 667 -35.71 19.98 10.44
N LEU A 668 -36.00 20.49 11.64
CA LEU A 668 -35.75 21.88 12.02
C LEU A 668 -34.25 22.23 11.94
N PHE A 669 -33.39 21.32 12.41
CA PHE A 669 -31.96 21.53 12.55
C PHE A 669 -31.13 21.02 11.37
N SER A 670 -31.79 20.44 10.36
CA SER A 670 -31.16 19.76 9.21
C SER A 670 -30.11 20.60 8.49
N ALA A 671 -30.28 21.91 8.35
CA ALA A 671 -29.31 22.79 7.70
C ALA A 671 -27.92 22.81 8.37
N HIS A 672 -27.84 22.43 9.65
CA HIS A 672 -26.62 22.38 10.44
C HIS A 672 -26.02 20.97 10.55
N ILE A 673 -26.76 19.93 10.15
CA ILE A 673 -26.36 18.53 10.37
C ILE A 673 -26.45 17.63 9.13
N THR A 674 -27.11 18.10 8.06
CA THR A 674 -27.11 17.44 6.76
C THR A 674 -26.02 18.08 5.91
N GLN A 675 -25.19 17.26 5.26
CA GLN A 675 -23.99 17.68 4.53
C GLN A 675 -22.85 18.21 5.43
N GLY A 676 -22.62 17.54 6.56
CA GLY A 676 -21.57 17.87 7.52
C GLY A 676 -22.07 18.72 8.68
N ILE A 677 -21.48 18.49 9.86
CA ILE A 677 -21.90 19.16 11.08
C ILE A 677 -21.30 20.56 11.16
N GLU A 678 -22.15 21.56 11.38
CA GLU A 678 -21.70 22.91 11.68
C GLU A 678 -21.25 23.03 13.14
N THR A 679 -20.04 23.56 13.35
CA THR A 679 -19.47 23.75 14.68
C THR A 679 -19.26 25.23 15.00
N PHE A 680 -19.37 25.58 16.28
CA PHE A 680 -19.16 26.93 16.78
C PHE A 680 -17.71 27.41 16.52
N GLY A 681 -17.56 28.54 15.83
CA GLY A 681 -16.25 29.18 15.60
C GLY A 681 -15.78 29.25 14.15
N TRP A 682 -16.56 28.74 13.20
CA TRP A 682 -16.26 28.80 11.76
C TRP A 682 -17.44 29.37 10.99
N ALA A 683 -17.27 30.56 10.41
CA ALA A 683 -18.18 31.21 9.47
C ALA A 683 -17.37 31.83 8.32
#